data_AF-A0A2E7S5H9-F1
#
_entry.id   AF-A0A2E7S5H9-F1
#
_cell.length_a   1.000
_cell.length_b   1.000
_cell.length_c   1.000
_cell.angle_alpha   90.00
_cell.angle_beta   90.00
_cell.angle_gamma   90.00
#
_symmetry.space_group_name_H-M   'P 1'
#
loop_
_entity.id
_entity.type
_entity.pdbx_description
1 polymer ?
#
loop_
_entity_poly.entity_id
_entity_poly.type
_entity_poly.pdbx_seq_one_letter_code
_entity_poly.pdbx_strand_id
1 'polypeptide(L)'
;MQKRSVVLVLAVLLLSYSPLSYDTTSDEQTLGYTPERVEIAPDPDSIQDLGAPTIYDGFEDIRANRADSSIGVYTEAGLLLGVEISSELAQHRSDLSIAIVDGQVGLWDARQMILEAANVEIRSTIPPSGFLIQGQPDELSLVAELKEVVSLHEVPSALLVHPELRLINGEGEIPVEVIGWKNIDLVRQNQPGLDFQDSLLDASQWLTEPWSPEQGRLWGSIDIEHIDDITRHPSVAYIAPMPVLVLHNDQARNHMGINTVETTFITGLNGSGQKIAVGDSGLDDDHGDFSGRVAALTSVTPGDSSTADTTDGHGTHVACTVLGDGSRSSGTYQGVAPEAQLYFQAMEDDDTGQLYSYGINSMLNSAYNGGARLHTNSWGSGSGGGGYSTQSEDADDRTSTWDQYWSYQGMTVLFAAGNDRNSGVSPPGTAKNVITVGGHKNRYSGAPDEMYYWSSRGPTDDGRIKPDIVAPGDYVRSCKSQEADNAQGSWSNTWYLEYSGTSMATPAAAGASALVREYLMEITNRPAPQGSLIKGLLILGAQDMGTRDIPNDDEGWGRLNLVNSLIPSSDVGIFVDDRSRLSSGQTSDYTFDVSRAGEPLKVVLTWSDYPGSTSSSTQLRNDLDLEVISPNGQVSYKGNVFVNGRSVTGGTKDSVNNVEVVLVDNAATGTWTVRVRDAQHGGGRTWQPYSLAVRGVNVNDLTPDPTFVQDSFEISSSIPQVGEEIDISVEVKNQGAGSIADLSVIARADTELLGMHQISMSPGETTDLEWNWTPDQEGEVELTFHIDPSGLVEEVSESNNYLVETVIVSAPGVRVSALEETITLSDSTVSSSAWQLSLMNTALFETNATIEVTDPVRVQDGVEYNWFTSFTSNTFNLEPAEIEEVSLTILHHESPPPGLYRMVVTGTDIENNVNSQLTIYLDVPVLAGVDIVMNGEQFLVSPLDPTQLQILVFNEGNGAQSYDVELVSPSGWHLGLDSLGAFSGSSHGSTGTLAKDAGRAIDITINPPGAMIPAGSVFDAALIIHSRVSSDSWSEDISLVVMDIDEVSTTPNSGGAEQEVTPDSSLEIDLEITNHGNRLLELQPYLRSIPGGWSVTDGLDTVTVPTGDSTTISLVLEGNGAAVSGELEIRFATEDGFSFDWNRTLNVLSGAIPILQFQQIALP
;
A
#
# COMPACT_ATOMS: atom_id res chain seq x y z
N MET A 1 -67.20 -59.08 22.65
CA MET A 1 -66.30 -59.87 21.78
C MET A 1 -64.90 -59.32 21.94
N GLN A 2 -63.98 -60.04 22.57
CA GLN A 2 -62.61 -59.61 22.88
C GLN A 2 -61.68 -60.85 22.80
N LYS A 3 -60.36 -60.63 22.70
CA LYS A 3 -59.29 -61.64 22.51
C LYS A 3 -59.02 -62.10 21.07
N ARG A 4 -58.78 -61.15 20.15
CA ARG A 4 -57.75 -61.34 19.10
C ARG A 4 -56.40 -60.66 19.43
N SER A 5 -56.39 -59.73 20.38
CA SER A 5 -55.20 -58.92 20.73
C SER A 5 -54.23 -59.56 21.75
N VAL A 6 -54.43 -60.82 22.16
CA VAL A 6 -53.64 -61.47 23.23
C VAL A 6 -52.58 -62.44 22.68
N VAL A 7 -52.67 -62.82 21.40
CA VAL A 7 -51.68 -63.74 20.77
C VAL A 7 -50.43 -63.00 20.29
N LEU A 8 -50.55 -61.75 19.85
CA LEU A 8 -49.40 -60.97 19.38
C LEU A 8 -48.40 -60.64 20.52
N VAL A 9 -48.92 -60.31 21.71
CA VAL A 9 -48.09 -59.98 22.88
C VAL A 9 -47.35 -61.20 23.44
N LEU A 10 -47.92 -62.41 23.32
CA LEU A 10 -47.25 -63.64 23.74
C LEU A 10 -46.10 -64.06 22.80
N ALA A 11 -46.16 -63.71 21.51
CA ALA A 11 -45.09 -64.02 20.57
C ALA A 11 -43.82 -63.18 20.83
N VAL A 12 -43.99 -61.90 21.20
CA VAL A 12 -42.88 -61.00 21.55
C VAL A 12 -42.23 -61.39 22.88
N LEU A 13 -43.01 -61.84 23.87
CA LEU A 13 -42.52 -62.26 25.19
C LEU A 13 -41.84 -63.65 25.23
N LEU A 14 -41.86 -64.41 24.13
CA LEU A 14 -41.30 -65.77 24.08
C LEU A 14 -39.88 -65.88 23.49
N LEU A 15 -39.28 -64.78 23.05
CA LEU A 15 -37.88 -64.75 22.59
C LEU A 15 -36.88 -64.32 23.68
N SER A 16 -37.35 -63.94 24.87
CA SER A 16 -36.52 -63.36 25.93
C SER A 16 -36.28 -64.30 27.13
N TYR A 17 -35.76 -65.52 26.93
CA TYR A 17 -35.17 -66.34 28.02
C TYR A 17 -34.13 -67.40 27.56
N SER A 18 -32.84 -67.00 27.55
CA SER A 18 -31.63 -67.83 27.87
C SER A 18 -31.11 -68.90 26.85
N PRO A 19 -29.83 -69.38 26.94
CA PRO A 19 -28.59 -68.75 27.46
C PRO A 19 -27.26 -69.01 26.65
N LEU A 20 -26.19 -68.23 26.97
CA LEU A 20 -24.72 -68.47 26.75
C LEU A 20 -24.18 -68.38 25.29
N SER A 21 -22.94 -67.94 24.99
CA SER A 21 -21.73 -67.61 25.81
C SER A 21 -20.90 -66.43 25.25
N TYR A 22 -19.82 -66.05 25.97
CA TYR A 22 -18.62 -65.29 25.48
C TYR A 22 -18.11 -65.82 24.11
N ASP A 23 -17.35 -65.09 23.27
CA ASP A 23 -16.27 -64.10 23.59
C ASP A 23 -16.10 -62.99 22.49
N THR A 24 -15.15 -62.06 22.68
CA THR A 24 -14.98 -60.79 21.94
C THR A 24 -14.49 -60.85 20.48
N THR A 25 -15.19 -60.12 19.59
CA THR A 25 -14.64 -59.33 18.46
C THR A 25 -15.67 -58.28 18.04
N SER A 26 -15.30 -56.99 17.98
CA SER A 26 -16.18 -55.91 17.50
C SER A 26 -15.67 -55.32 16.18
N ASP A 27 -16.24 -55.80 15.07
CA ASP A 27 -16.19 -55.09 13.79
C ASP A 27 -17.44 -54.20 13.71
N GLU A 28 -17.29 -52.88 13.86
CA GLU A 28 -18.33 -51.94 13.48
C GLU A 28 -18.26 -51.69 11.97
N GLN A 29 -19.28 -52.15 11.23
CA GLN A 29 -19.51 -51.66 9.87
C GLN A 29 -20.02 -50.22 9.94
N THR A 30 -19.12 -49.27 9.67
CA THR A 30 -19.48 -47.89 9.41
C THR A 30 -20.35 -47.80 8.16
N LEU A 31 -21.54 -47.22 8.33
CA LEU A 31 -22.36 -46.78 7.20
C LEU A 31 -21.68 -45.56 6.58
N GLY A 32 -21.07 -45.73 5.41
CA GLY A 32 -20.43 -44.65 4.68
C GLY A 32 -21.46 -43.61 4.24
N TYR A 33 -21.48 -42.48 4.94
CA TYR A 33 -22.14 -41.26 4.49
C TYR A 33 -21.07 -40.39 3.82
N THR A 34 -21.01 -40.42 2.49
CA THR A 34 -20.24 -39.46 1.69
C THR A 34 -21.17 -38.30 1.34
N PRO A 35 -21.04 -37.12 1.95
CA PRO A 35 -21.72 -35.93 1.45
C PRO A 35 -21.10 -35.54 0.11
N GLU A 36 -21.92 -35.53 -0.93
CA GLU A 36 -21.54 -34.94 -2.23
C GLU A 36 -21.64 -33.41 -2.06
N ARG A 37 -20.49 -32.75 -1.95
CA ARG A 37 -20.41 -31.29 -1.77
C ARG A 37 -20.76 -30.64 -3.11
N VAL A 38 -21.94 -30.03 -3.19
CA VAL A 38 -22.29 -29.14 -4.30
C VAL A 38 -21.49 -27.86 -4.12
N GLU A 39 -20.62 -27.57 -5.07
CA GLU A 39 -19.84 -26.34 -5.14
C GLU A 39 -20.68 -25.29 -5.87
N ILE A 40 -20.92 -24.16 -5.20
CA ILE A 40 -21.54 -22.98 -5.78
C ILE A 40 -20.50 -21.87 -5.63
N ALA A 41 -19.89 -21.48 -6.74
CA ALA A 41 -19.03 -20.31 -6.81
C ALA A 41 -19.94 -19.09 -7.06
N PRO A 42 -19.89 -18.03 -6.22
CA PRO A 42 -20.57 -16.79 -6.51
C PRO A 42 -19.89 -16.04 -7.66
N ASP A 43 -20.68 -15.30 -8.42
CA ASP A 43 -20.25 -14.45 -9.52
C ASP A 43 -19.39 -13.27 -9.00
N PRO A 44 -18.16 -13.05 -9.50
CA PRO A 44 -17.28 -11.99 -9.02
C PRO A 44 -17.73 -10.56 -9.37
N ASP A 45 -18.67 -10.37 -10.30
CA ASP A 45 -18.93 -9.04 -10.90
C ASP A 45 -20.16 -8.30 -10.30
N SER A 46 -20.80 -8.83 -9.25
CA SER A 46 -21.96 -8.17 -8.61
C SER A 46 -21.56 -7.04 -7.63
N ILE A 47 -21.43 -5.83 -8.16
CA ILE A 47 -21.34 -4.59 -7.36
C ILE A 47 -22.65 -4.39 -6.60
N GLN A 48 -22.59 -4.23 -5.28
CA GLN A 48 -23.76 -3.95 -4.45
C GLN A 48 -23.64 -2.58 -3.77
N ASP A 49 -24.41 -1.63 -4.29
CA ASP A 49 -24.66 -0.34 -3.68
C ASP A 49 -25.39 -0.52 -2.33
N LEU A 50 -25.10 0.36 -1.37
CA LEU A 50 -25.74 0.44 -0.06
C LEU A 50 -26.26 1.87 0.09
N GLY A 51 -27.59 2.01 0.17
CA GLY A 51 -28.28 3.29 0.13
C GLY A 51 -27.59 4.40 0.93
N ALA A 52 -27.23 5.48 0.24
CA ALA A 52 -26.32 6.50 0.75
C ALA A 52 -26.83 7.19 2.04
N PRO A 53 -25.93 7.59 2.96
CA PRO A 53 -26.30 8.50 4.03
C PRO A 53 -26.88 9.80 3.47
N THR A 54 -27.83 10.41 4.18
CA THR A 54 -28.33 11.74 3.77
C THR A 54 -27.25 12.78 4.07
N ILE A 55 -26.48 13.16 3.04
CA ILE A 55 -25.43 14.16 3.14
C ILE A 55 -26.03 15.57 3.02
N TYR A 56 -25.68 16.45 3.97
CA TYR A 56 -26.04 17.86 3.96
C TYR A 56 -24.80 18.75 3.85
N ASP A 57 -24.87 19.80 3.03
CA ASP A 57 -23.84 20.86 2.99
C ASP A 57 -23.92 21.77 4.23
N GLY A 58 -22.78 22.00 4.86
CA GLY A 58 -22.65 22.83 6.07
C GLY A 58 -21.60 23.95 5.94
N PHE A 59 -21.00 24.32 7.07
CA PHE A 59 -19.96 25.35 7.16
C PHE A 59 -18.79 24.85 8.01
N GLU A 60 -17.56 25.27 7.70
CA GLU A 60 -16.37 25.05 8.53
C GLU A 60 -16.43 25.88 9.83
N ASP A 61 -15.79 25.38 10.89
CA ASP A 61 -15.63 26.11 12.15
C ASP A 61 -14.48 27.16 12.03
N ILE A 62 -14.68 28.36 12.60
CA ILE A 62 -13.68 29.44 12.54
C ILE A 62 -12.47 29.09 13.42
N ARG A 63 -11.29 29.03 12.80
CA ARG A 63 -10.01 28.67 13.45
C ARG A 63 -9.39 29.88 14.15
N ALA A 64 -8.42 29.65 15.03
CA ALA A 64 -7.68 30.73 15.70
C ALA A 64 -6.43 31.14 14.90
N ASN A 65 -6.13 32.44 14.80
CA ASN A 65 -4.92 32.98 14.14
C ASN A 65 -3.64 32.68 14.96
N ARG A 66 -3.28 31.40 15.06
CA ARG A 66 -2.05 30.91 15.71
C ARG A 66 -1.60 29.59 15.07
N ALA A 67 -0.36 29.21 15.31
CA ALA A 67 0.18 27.90 14.96
C ALA A 67 0.87 27.29 16.20
N ASP A 68 0.35 26.16 16.65
CA ASP A 68 0.87 25.44 17.81
C ASP A 68 1.93 24.44 17.31
N SER A 69 3.16 24.53 17.84
CA SER A 69 4.33 23.78 17.35
C SER A 69 5.07 23.06 18.48
N SER A 70 5.96 22.12 18.14
CA SER A 70 6.65 21.28 19.14
C SER A 70 7.62 22.02 20.07
N ILE A 71 7.84 23.33 19.86
CA ILE A 71 8.65 24.21 20.74
C ILE A 71 7.86 25.36 21.38
N GLY A 72 6.59 25.55 21.03
CA GLY A 72 5.78 26.69 21.49
C GLY A 72 4.71 27.13 20.51
N VAL A 73 4.05 28.25 20.82
CA VAL A 73 2.90 28.77 20.05
C VAL A 73 3.31 30.02 19.28
N TYR A 74 3.22 29.97 17.95
CA TYR A 74 3.34 31.15 17.09
C TYR A 74 2.01 31.90 17.11
N THR A 75 2.06 33.16 17.52
CA THR A 75 0.94 34.12 17.51
C THR A 75 1.22 35.20 16.47
N GLU A 76 0.24 36.03 16.11
CA GLU A 76 0.45 37.21 15.22
C GLU A 76 1.62 38.13 15.65
N ALA A 77 2.01 38.10 16.92
CA ALA A 77 3.13 38.87 17.48
C ALA A 77 4.49 38.13 17.49
N GLY A 78 4.53 36.87 17.05
CA GLY A 78 5.71 35.99 17.08
C GLY A 78 5.55 34.75 17.97
N LEU A 79 6.64 33.99 18.09
CA LEU A 79 6.74 32.75 18.86
C LEU A 79 6.76 32.99 20.37
N LEU A 80 5.84 32.34 21.08
CA LEU A 80 5.86 32.14 22.52
C LEU A 80 6.42 30.74 22.82
N LEU A 81 7.69 30.67 23.21
CA LEU A 81 8.36 29.40 23.55
C LEU A 81 7.64 28.69 24.73
N GLY A 82 7.32 27.42 24.52
CA GLY A 82 6.72 26.53 25.51
C GLY A 82 7.72 25.57 26.18
N VAL A 83 8.92 25.44 25.61
CA VAL A 83 10.00 24.56 26.10
C VAL A 83 11.31 25.35 26.28
N GLU A 84 12.20 24.86 27.14
CA GLU A 84 13.57 25.37 27.21
C GLU A 84 14.39 24.85 26.02
N ILE A 85 15.23 25.71 25.44
CA ILE A 85 16.10 25.42 24.29
C ILE A 85 17.48 26.04 24.52
N SER A 86 18.53 25.45 23.92
CA SER A 86 19.89 26.01 23.94
C SER A 86 20.00 27.32 23.15
N SER A 87 21.04 28.12 23.42
CA SER A 87 21.31 29.38 22.68
C SER A 87 21.65 29.15 21.21
N GLU A 88 22.13 27.95 20.90
CA GLU A 88 22.63 27.50 19.61
C GLU A 88 21.45 27.09 18.72
N LEU A 89 20.51 26.32 19.27
CA LEU A 89 19.27 25.90 18.61
C LEU A 89 18.18 26.99 18.57
N ALA A 90 18.34 28.07 19.34
CA ALA A 90 17.49 29.26 19.26
C ALA A 90 17.71 30.10 17.99
N GLN A 91 18.76 29.83 17.20
CA GLN A 91 19.01 30.53 15.94
C GLN A 91 18.04 30.11 14.83
N HIS A 92 17.66 31.06 13.98
CA HIS A 92 16.64 30.86 12.95
C HIS A 92 17.19 30.31 11.62
N ARG A 93 16.42 29.44 10.97
CA ARG A 93 16.60 28.98 9.59
C ARG A 93 16.04 30.04 8.63
N SER A 94 16.87 30.61 7.77
CA SER A 94 16.48 31.71 6.86
C SER A 94 15.62 31.27 5.66
N ASP A 95 15.63 29.97 5.37
CA ASP A 95 14.85 29.31 4.31
C ASP A 95 13.49 28.78 4.79
N LEU A 96 13.20 28.88 6.09
CA LEU A 96 11.97 28.42 6.70
C LEU A 96 11.17 29.58 7.31
N SER A 97 9.85 29.52 7.19
CA SER A 97 8.94 30.42 7.88
C SER A 97 7.64 29.71 8.26
N ILE A 98 7.02 30.14 9.35
CA ILE A 98 5.64 29.78 9.66
C ILE A 98 4.71 30.93 9.24
N ALA A 99 3.86 30.66 8.26
CA ALA A 99 2.77 31.54 7.85
C ALA A 99 1.52 31.22 8.67
N ILE A 100 0.95 32.22 9.34
CA ILE A 100 -0.33 32.10 10.03
C ILE A 100 -1.42 32.59 9.08
N VAL A 101 -2.33 31.69 8.70
CA VAL A 101 -3.49 31.95 7.84
C VAL A 101 -4.65 32.52 8.67
N ASP A 102 -5.48 33.37 8.07
CA ASP A 102 -6.73 33.84 8.70
C ASP A 102 -7.68 32.65 8.94
N GLY A 103 -8.14 32.50 10.19
CA GLY A 103 -9.02 31.41 10.60
C GLY A 103 -10.41 31.41 9.95
N GLN A 104 -10.77 32.42 9.15
CA GLN A 104 -11.99 32.47 8.33
C GLN A 104 -11.82 31.94 6.89
N VAL A 105 -10.59 31.66 6.46
CA VAL A 105 -10.28 31.09 5.13
C VAL A 105 -10.13 29.57 5.27
N GLY A 106 -10.56 28.75 4.30
CA GLY A 106 -10.31 27.31 4.34
C GLY A 106 -8.81 27.00 4.27
N LEU A 107 -8.32 26.00 5.00
CA LEU A 107 -6.89 25.61 4.94
C LEU A 107 -6.50 25.15 3.53
N TRP A 108 -7.40 24.45 2.84
CA TRP A 108 -7.20 24.03 1.46
C TRP A 108 -7.07 25.24 0.52
N ASP A 109 -8.00 26.20 0.58
CA ASP A 109 -7.96 27.42 -0.23
C ASP A 109 -6.67 28.21 0.01
N ALA A 110 -6.29 28.38 1.28
CA ALA A 110 -5.05 29.07 1.66
C ALA A 110 -3.79 28.35 1.15
N ARG A 111 -3.76 27.01 1.18
CA ARG A 111 -2.68 26.21 0.57
C ARG A 111 -2.56 26.50 -0.92
N GLN A 112 -3.67 26.48 -1.67
CA GLN A 112 -3.64 26.76 -3.12
C GLN A 112 -3.16 28.18 -3.40
N MET A 113 -3.69 29.18 -2.69
CA MET A 113 -3.30 30.58 -2.87
C MET A 113 -1.83 30.87 -2.53
N ILE A 114 -1.25 30.19 -1.54
CA ILE A 114 0.19 30.30 -1.22
C ILE A 114 1.05 29.73 -2.36
N LEU A 115 0.69 28.55 -2.86
CA LEU A 115 1.43 27.85 -3.93
C LEU A 115 1.28 28.53 -5.31
N GLU A 116 0.18 29.23 -5.57
CA GLU A 116 0.00 30.05 -6.77
C GLU A 116 0.81 31.37 -6.74
N ALA A 117 1.14 31.88 -5.56
CA ALA A 117 1.68 33.23 -5.39
C ALA A 117 3.21 33.32 -5.29
N ALA A 118 3.89 32.25 -4.87
CA ALA A 118 5.33 32.22 -4.65
C ALA A 118 5.89 30.82 -4.93
N ASN A 119 7.16 30.74 -5.36
CA ASN A 119 7.88 29.48 -5.55
C ASN A 119 8.36 28.93 -4.20
N VAL A 120 7.42 28.40 -3.42
CA VAL A 120 7.62 27.90 -2.06
C VAL A 120 6.96 26.53 -1.90
N GLU A 121 7.44 25.74 -0.94
CA GLU A 121 6.85 24.41 -0.64
C GLU A 121 6.33 24.36 0.80
N ILE A 122 5.06 23.97 0.95
CA ILE A 122 4.41 23.80 2.26
C ILE A 122 4.84 22.45 2.83
N ARG A 123 5.88 22.45 3.66
CA ARG A 123 6.45 21.26 4.30
C ARG A 123 5.53 20.62 5.33
N SER A 124 4.74 21.42 6.03
CA SER A 124 3.83 20.89 7.05
C SER A 124 2.70 21.87 7.36
N THR A 125 1.49 21.36 7.56
CA THR A 125 0.44 22.12 8.26
C THR A 125 0.73 22.06 9.77
N ILE A 126 0.75 23.22 10.42
CA ILE A 126 0.99 23.43 11.85
C ILE A 126 -0.30 24.00 12.48
N PRO A 127 -1.27 23.16 12.89
CA PRO A 127 -2.59 23.61 13.33
C PRO A 127 -2.53 24.58 14.54
N PRO A 128 -3.58 25.39 14.78
CA PRO A 128 -4.85 25.45 14.04
C PRO A 128 -4.78 26.19 12.70
N SER A 129 -3.81 27.09 12.49
CA SER A 129 -3.78 27.95 11.29
C SER A 129 -2.40 28.21 10.69
N GLY A 130 -1.38 27.44 11.06
CA GLY A 130 -0.04 27.59 10.51
C GLY A 130 0.25 26.70 9.29
N PHE A 131 1.12 27.20 8.42
CA PHE A 131 1.90 26.38 7.50
C PHE A 131 3.39 26.61 7.77
N LEU A 132 4.16 25.53 7.96
CA LEU A 132 5.61 25.55 7.84
C LEU A 132 5.95 25.52 6.35
N ILE A 133 6.56 26.59 5.87
CA ILE A 133 6.88 26.83 4.47
C ILE A 133 8.39 26.89 4.32
N GLN A 134 8.93 26.22 3.31
CA GLN A 134 10.31 26.38 2.87
C GLN A 134 10.36 27.15 1.55
N GLY A 135 11.34 28.03 1.40
CA GLY A 135 11.53 28.83 0.18
C GLY A 135 12.74 29.74 0.25
N GLN A 136 13.10 30.34 -0.88
CA GLN A 136 14.11 31.40 -0.89
C GLN A 136 13.59 32.62 -0.12
N PRO A 137 14.44 33.42 0.57
CA PRO A 137 13.99 34.56 1.39
C PRO A 137 13.16 35.60 0.61
N ASP A 138 13.44 35.79 -0.68
CA ASP A 138 12.67 36.69 -1.55
C ASP A 138 11.27 36.13 -1.87
N GLU A 139 11.12 34.81 -2.04
CA GLU A 139 9.84 34.13 -2.29
C GLU A 139 8.99 34.06 -1.01
N LEU A 140 9.60 33.78 0.15
CA LEU A 140 8.93 33.86 1.45
C LEU A 140 8.40 35.27 1.74
N SER A 141 9.06 36.31 1.22
CA SER A 141 8.57 37.69 1.34
C SER A 141 7.29 37.95 0.52
N LEU A 142 7.07 37.23 -0.59
CA LEU A 142 5.81 37.32 -1.37
C LEU A 142 4.64 36.68 -0.62
N VAL A 143 4.87 35.57 0.08
CA VAL A 143 3.84 34.92 0.93
C VAL A 143 3.32 35.89 2.00
N ALA A 144 4.18 36.77 2.53
CA ALA A 144 3.79 37.80 3.51
C ALA A 144 2.96 38.96 2.91
N GLU A 145 2.83 39.08 1.58
CA GLU A 145 1.96 40.08 0.94
C GLU A 145 0.53 39.56 0.68
N LEU A 146 0.27 38.27 0.91
CA LEU A 146 -1.06 37.67 0.74
C LEU A 146 -2.05 38.16 1.81
N LYS A 147 -3.24 38.58 1.37
CA LYS A 147 -4.29 39.11 2.27
C LYS A 147 -4.89 38.05 3.21
N GLU A 148 -4.73 36.76 2.87
CA GLU A 148 -5.13 35.59 3.67
C GLU A 148 -4.07 35.17 4.70
N VAL A 149 -2.83 35.66 4.59
CA VAL A 149 -1.75 35.42 5.55
C VAL A 149 -1.72 36.58 6.54
N VAL A 150 -2.06 36.29 7.79
CA VAL A 150 -2.13 37.27 8.89
C VAL A 150 -0.73 37.70 9.34
N SER A 151 0.21 36.75 9.39
CA SER A 151 1.60 37.02 9.74
C SER A 151 2.54 35.91 9.26
N LEU A 152 3.83 36.25 9.13
CA LEU A 152 4.91 35.34 8.80
C LEU A 152 5.99 35.44 9.89
N HIS A 153 6.54 34.30 10.34
CA HIS A 153 7.50 34.24 11.45
C HIS A 153 8.70 33.32 11.16
N GLU A 154 9.88 33.76 11.60
CA GLU A 154 11.15 33.03 11.53
C GLU A 154 11.11 31.75 12.39
N VAL A 155 11.72 30.66 11.90
CA VAL A 155 11.68 29.34 12.55
C VAL A 155 13.03 29.03 13.24
N PRO A 156 13.08 28.87 14.58
CA PRO A 156 14.29 28.39 15.28
C PRO A 156 14.63 26.95 14.89
N SER A 157 15.93 26.65 14.81
CA SER A 157 16.44 25.31 14.50
C SER A 157 15.93 24.24 15.48
N ALA A 158 15.67 24.61 16.74
CA ALA A 158 15.08 23.72 17.75
C ALA A 158 13.76 23.02 17.35
N LEU A 159 12.99 23.56 16.40
CA LEU A 159 11.77 22.90 15.87
C LEU A 159 12.10 21.58 15.17
N LEU A 160 13.29 21.50 14.57
CA LEU A 160 13.78 20.37 13.75
C LEU A 160 14.62 19.38 14.59
N VAL A 161 14.56 19.44 15.92
CA VAL A 161 15.40 18.63 16.81
C VAL A 161 14.54 17.83 17.79
N HIS A 162 14.86 16.54 17.96
CA HIS A 162 14.23 15.66 18.93
C HIS A 162 14.33 16.20 20.36
N PRO A 163 13.27 16.14 21.19
CA PRO A 163 13.26 16.74 22.53
C PRO A 163 14.47 16.43 23.42
N GLU A 164 14.95 15.19 23.40
CA GLU A 164 16.13 14.75 24.19
C GLU A 164 17.44 15.44 23.77
N LEU A 165 17.51 15.92 22.52
CA LEU A 165 18.68 16.61 21.97
C LEU A 165 18.62 18.14 22.13
N ARG A 166 17.50 18.72 22.61
CA ARG A 166 17.32 20.18 22.71
C ARG A 166 18.08 20.83 23.87
N LEU A 167 18.42 20.04 24.89
CA LEU A 167 19.06 20.47 26.13
C LEU A 167 20.33 19.64 26.47
N ILE A 168 20.78 18.80 25.54
CA ILE A 168 21.96 17.97 25.72
C ILE A 168 23.22 18.86 25.80
N ASN A 169 24.06 18.63 26.80
CA ASN A 169 25.23 19.45 27.11
C ASN A 169 26.34 18.53 27.65
N GLY A 170 27.46 18.40 26.93
CA GLY A 170 28.59 17.57 27.32
C GLY A 170 29.53 17.25 26.16
N GLU A 171 30.57 16.48 26.44
CA GLU A 171 31.47 15.88 25.44
C GLU A 171 31.01 14.42 25.19
N GLY A 172 30.81 14.01 23.93
CA GLY A 172 30.51 12.61 23.58
C GLY A 172 29.69 12.43 22.30
N GLU A 173 29.84 11.26 21.70
CA GLU A 173 29.06 10.83 20.53
C GLU A 173 27.77 10.11 20.93
N ILE A 174 26.71 10.32 20.15
CA ILE A 174 25.42 9.61 20.27
C ILE A 174 24.98 9.08 18.89
N PRO A 175 24.47 7.83 18.80
CA PRO A 175 23.91 7.31 17.56
C PRO A 175 22.58 8.03 17.26
N VAL A 176 22.50 8.64 16.09
CA VAL A 176 21.38 9.46 15.65
C VAL A 176 20.90 9.08 14.25
N GLU A 177 19.62 9.32 14.04
CA GLU A 177 18.95 9.44 12.76
C GLU A 177 18.77 10.92 12.39
N VAL A 178 19.12 11.26 11.16
CA VAL A 178 18.94 12.57 10.51
C VAL A 178 18.09 12.35 9.27
N ILE A 179 17.06 13.17 9.05
CA ILE A 179 16.11 12.97 7.94
C ILE A 179 16.01 14.20 7.05
N GLY A 180 15.66 13.97 5.80
CA GLY A 180 15.33 14.98 4.80
C GLY A 180 13.82 15.23 4.67
N TRP A 181 13.50 16.27 3.90
CA TRP A 181 12.13 16.71 3.65
C TRP A 181 11.35 15.73 2.75
N LYS A 182 10.02 15.82 2.82
CA LYS A 182 9.12 15.13 1.89
C LYS A 182 8.62 16.06 0.79
N ASN A 183 8.32 15.48 -0.37
CA ASN A 183 7.61 16.11 -1.47
C ASN A 183 6.07 15.97 -1.30
N ILE A 184 5.30 16.47 -2.27
CA ILE A 184 3.82 16.40 -2.28
C ILE A 184 3.25 14.97 -2.28
N ASP A 185 3.99 14.00 -2.81
CA ASP A 185 3.64 12.57 -2.82
C ASP A 185 4.07 11.84 -1.53
N LEU A 186 4.49 12.58 -0.51
CA LEU A 186 4.96 12.10 0.79
C LEU A 186 6.20 11.18 0.73
N VAL A 187 7.01 11.29 -0.32
CA VAL A 187 8.29 10.56 -0.48
C VAL A 187 9.45 11.41 0.05
N ARG A 188 10.33 10.82 0.86
CA ARG A 188 11.51 11.50 1.43
C ARG A 188 12.56 11.78 0.37
N GLN A 189 13.16 12.96 0.45
CA GLN A 189 14.10 13.48 -0.53
C GLN A 189 15.47 13.73 0.12
N ASN A 190 16.53 13.45 -0.63
CA ASN A 190 17.89 13.89 -0.29
C ASN A 190 18.10 15.39 -0.53
N GLN A 191 17.31 16.03 -1.39
CA GLN A 191 17.39 17.47 -1.67
C GLN A 191 16.05 18.13 -1.33
N PRO A 192 16.02 19.37 -0.83
CA PRO A 192 14.77 20.08 -0.56
C PRO A 192 14.10 20.61 -1.85
N GLY A 193 14.74 20.58 -3.01
CA GLY A 193 14.21 21.22 -4.23
C GLY A 193 14.33 22.75 -4.19
N LEU A 194 13.40 23.48 -4.81
CA LEU A 194 13.34 24.96 -4.79
C LEU A 194 14.68 25.67 -5.13
N ASP A 195 15.40 25.14 -6.12
CA ASP A 195 16.72 25.58 -6.60
C ASP A 195 17.87 25.54 -5.55
N PHE A 196 17.64 25.06 -4.32
CA PHE A 196 18.71 24.81 -3.34
C PHE A 196 19.69 23.77 -3.90
N GLN A 197 20.99 24.05 -3.79
CA GLN A 197 22.06 23.22 -4.35
C GLN A 197 22.61 22.19 -3.35
N ASP A 198 21.97 22.05 -2.18
CA ASP A 198 22.48 21.31 -1.02
C ASP A 198 21.71 19.99 -0.80
N SER A 199 22.40 18.93 -0.39
CA SER A 199 21.79 17.60 -0.13
C SER A 199 21.98 17.11 1.30
N LEU A 200 21.14 16.15 1.72
CA LEU A 200 21.25 15.49 3.01
C LEU A 200 22.61 14.78 3.16
N LEU A 201 23.19 14.30 2.07
CA LEU A 201 24.54 13.72 2.05
C LEU A 201 25.63 14.73 2.42
N ASP A 202 25.46 16.01 2.10
CA ASP A 202 26.40 17.06 2.52
C ASP A 202 26.34 17.28 4.05
N ALA A 203 25.20 16.98 4.67
CA ALA A 203 25.04 16.97 6.12
C ALA A 203 25.71 15.77 6.82
N SER A 204 26.18 14.76 6.07
CA SER A 204 26.95 13.63 6.64
C SER A 204 28.32 14.04 7.18
N GLN A 205 28.85 15.22 6.81
CA GLN A 205 30.17 15.70 7.27
C GLN A 205 30.28 15.88 8.80
N TRP A 206 29.14 15.98 9.50
CA TRP A 206 29.05 16.11 10.96
C TRP A 206 28.83 14.77 11.67
N LEU A 207 28.67 13.68 10.92
CA LEU A 207 28.44 12.33 11.44
C LEU A 207 29.72 11.49 11.35
N THR A 208 29.95 10.63 12.34
CA THR A 208 30.90 9.52 12.30
C THR A 208 30.19 8.23 11.89
N GLU A 209 30.84 7.49 10.99
CA GLU A 209 30.29 6.32 10.28
C GLU A 209 28.88 6.56 9.68
N PRO A 210 28.66 7.64 8.90
CA PRO A 210 27.38 7.90 8.27
C PRO A 210 27.01 6.83 7.24
N TRP A 211 25.81 6.30 7.35
CA TRP A 211 25.20 5.35 6.42
C TRP A 211 23.74 5.75 6.17
N SER A 212 23.20 5.42 4.99
CA SER A 212 21.85 5.81 4.57
C SER A 212 21.03 4.55 4.28
N PRO A 213 20.04 4.19 5.12
CA PRO A 213 19.18 3.02 4.86
C PRO A 213 18.13 3.28 3.77
N GLU A 214 17.74 4.54 3.54
CA GLU A 214 16.77 4.95 2.52
C GLU A 214 16.99 6.42 2.12
N GLN A 215 16.50 6.82 0.94
CA GLN A 215 16.59 8.21 0.47
C GLN A 215 15.93 9.17 1.47
N GLY A 216 16.64 10.26 1.80
CA GLY A 216 16.17 11.23 2.79
C GLY A 216 16.29 10.72 4.24
N ARG A 217 17.15 9.74 4.52
CA ARG A 217 17.53 9.30 5.87
C ARG A 217 19.03 9.01 5.95
N LEU A 218 19.67 9.50 7.00
CA LEU A 218 21.06 9.19 7.39
C LEU A 218 21.07 8.72 8.83
N TRP A 219 21.78 7.64 9.10
CA TRP A 219 22.17 7.22 10.44
C TRP A 219 23.67 7.41 10.60
N GLY A 220 24.11 7.62 11.83
CA GLY A 220 25.52 7.75 12.18
C GLY A 220 25.64 8.18 13.63
N SER A 221 26.86 8.21 14.17
CA SER A 221 27.08 8.88 15.45
C SER A 221 27.31 10.37 15.22
N ILE A 222 26.78 11.23 16.09
CA ILE A 222 27.07 12.68 16.07
C ILE A 222 27.73 13.07 17.39
N ASP A 223 28.80 13.87 17.31
CA ASP A 223 29.34 14.54 18.49
C ASP A 223 28.39 15.67 18.91
N ILE A 224 28.05 15.73 20.19
CA ILE A 224 27.03 16.64 20.75
C ILE A 224 27.27 18.11 20.36
N GLU A 225 28.53 18.53 20.16
CA GLU A 225 28.88 19.89 19.74
C GLU A 225 28.42 20.27 18.31
N HIS A 226 28.07 19.32 17.43
CA HIS A 226 27.69 19.58 16.02
C HIS A 226 26.18 19.49 15.74
N ILE A 227 25.34 19.29 16.76
CA ILE A 227 23.88 19.12 16.59
C ILE A 227 23.21 20.39 16.02
N ASP A 228 23.69 21.60 16.33
CA ASP A 228 23.13 22.83 15.77
C ASP A 228 23.60 23.08 14.33
N ASP A 229 24.84 22.74 14.00
CA ASP A 229 25.37 22.85 12.64
C ASP A 229 24.63 21.95 11.64
N ILE A 230 24.43 20.67 11.96
CA ILE A 230 23.69 19.75 11.08
C ILE A 230 22.23 20.17 10.88
N THR A 231 21.60 20.70 11.94
CA THR A 231 20.19 21.14 11.89
C THR A 231 19.99 22.41 11.06
N ARG A 232 21.02 23.25 10.93
CA ARG A 232 20.99 24.45 10.06
C ARG A 232 21.04 24.11 8.56
N HIS A 233 21.41 22.89 8.19
CA HIS A 233 21.54 22.48 6.79
C HIS A 233 20.18 22.47 6.07
N PRO A 234 19.98 23.17 4.93
CA PRO A 234 18.67 23.33 4.29
C PRO A 234 17.91 22.02 4.04
N SER A 235 18.64 20.98 3.63
CA SER A 235 18.13 19.64 3.33
C SER A 235 17.73 18.82 4.56
N VAL A 236 18.19 19.18 5.77
CA VAL A 236 17.82 18.50 7.02
C VAL A 236 16.46 19.01 7.50
N ALA A 237 15.56 18.05 7.75
CA ALA A 237 14.20 18.25 8.24
C ALA A 237 14.03 17.87 9.73
N TYR A 238 14.77 16.87 10.23
CA TYR A 238 14.77 16.50 11.65
C TYR A 238 16.02 15.68 12.06
N ILE A 239 16.31 15.60 13.36
CA ILE A 239 17.36 14.75 13.96
C ILE A 239 16.90 14.13 15.29
N ALA A 240 17.15 12.83 15.52
CA ALA A 240 16.73 12.03 16.70
C ALA A 240 17.70 10.88 17.08
N PRO A 241 17.65 10.27 18.29
CA PRO A 241 18.50 9.12 18.68
C PRO A 241 18.02 7.74 18.14
N MET A 242 18.83 6.67 18.27
CA MET A 242 18.48 5.28 17.87
C MET A 242 17.88 4.37 19.00
N PRO A 243 17.02 3.36 18.68
CA PRO A 243 16.20 2.53 19.63
C PRO A 243 16.60 1.05 19.95
N VAL A 244 15.94 0.40 20.95
CA VAL A 244 16.13 -1.03 21.43
C VAL A 244 14.81 -1.67 22.05
N LEU A 245 14.58 -3.03 22.10
CA LEU A 245 13.25 -3.73 22.33
C LEU A 245 13.22 -5.15 23.04
N VAL A 246 12.10 -5.65 23.67
CA VAL A 246 11.82 -7.08 24.16
C VAL A 246 10.29 -7.53 24.41
N LEU A 247 9.88 -8.80 24.81
CA LEU A 247 8.76 -9.65 24.16
C LEU A 247 7.92 -10.82 24.91
N HIS A 248 6.62 -11.24 24.55
CA HIS A 248 5.80 -12.54 24.80
C HIS A 248 4.15 -12.62 24.91
N ASN A 249 3.33 -13.42 24.09
CA ASN A 249 1.81 -13.76 23.90
C ASN A 249 1.25 -15.28 24.09
N ASP A 250 0.08 -15.67 24.76
CA ASP A 250 -0.44 -17.11 24.82
C ASP A 250 -1.89 -17.51 25.29
N GLN A 251 -2.32 -17.37 26.58
CA GLN A 251 -3.70 -17.66 27.11
C GLN A 251 -4.75 -16.80 26.39
N ALA A 252 -4.25 -16.05 25.44
CA ALA A 252 -4.80 -15.01 24.68
C ALA A 252 -6.06 -15.43 23.98
N ARG A 253 -6.09 -16.64 23.40
CA ARG A 253 -7.29 -17.19 22.79
C ARG A 253 -8.49 -17.25 23.74
N ASN A 254 -8.27 -17.61 25.01
CA ASN A 254 -9.34 -17.60 26.01
C ASN A 254 -9.72 -16.17 26.43
N HIS A 255 -8.72 -15.31 26.67
CA HIS A 255 -8.96 -13.93 27.13
C HIS A 255 -9.69 -13.06 26.08
N MET A 256 -9.39 -13.29 24.80
CA MET A 256 -10.00 -12.61 23.66
C MET A 256 -11.29 -13.29 23.16
N GLY A 257 -11.66 -14.46 23.70
CA GLY A 257 -12.89 -15.18 23.35
C GLY A 257 -12.85 -15.96 22.03
N ILE A 258 -11.66 -16.18 21.47
CA ILE A 258 -11.42 -16.80 20.14
C ILE A 258 -12.11 -18.16 20.02
N ASN A 259 -11.93 -19.03 21.02
CA ASN A 259 -12.47 -20.40 21.03
C ASN A 259 -14.01 -20.45 20.95
N THR A 260 -14.70 -19.38 21.33
CA THR A 260 -16.16 -19.25 21.17
C THR A 260 -16.51 -18.79 19.76
N VAL A 261 -15.81 -17.77 19.25
CA VAL A 261 -15.99 -17.21 17.90
C VAL A 261 -15.77 -18.27 16.81
N GLU A 262 -14.68 -19.02 16.91
CA GLU A 262 -14.30 -20.14 16.02
C GLU A 262 -15.40 -21.21 15.85
N THR A 263 -16.29 -21.37 16.84
CA THR A 263 -17.32 -22.43 16.85
C THR A 263 -18.76 -21.91 16.83
N THR A 264 -18.97 -20.60 16.70
CA THR A 264 -20.32 -19.99 16.74
C THR A 264 -21.00 -19.95 15.36
N PHE A 265 -20.23 -19.81 14.28
CA PHE A 265 -20.74 -19.63 12.92
C PHE A 265 -20.74 -20.95 12.11
N ILE A 266 -21.34 -20.93 10.92
CA ILE A 266 -21.47 -22.12 10.05
C ILE A 266 -20.12 -22.50 9.42
N THR A 267 -19.36 -21.50 8.93
CA THR A 267 -17.90 -21.64 8.77
C THR A 267 -17.24 -21.33 10.11
N GLY A 268 -16.21 -22.10 10.46
CA GLY A 268 -15.47 -21.90 11.70
C GLY A 268 -14.40 -20.85 11.49
N LEU A 269 -14.50 -19.71 12.18
CA LEU A 269 -13.55 -18.60 12.03
C LEU A 269 -12.18 -18.98 12.62
N ASN A 270 -11.23 -19.30 11.74
CA ASN A 270 -9.89 -19.78 12.10
C ASN A 270 -8.77 -19.15 11.24
N GLY A 271 -9.09 -18.10 10.48
CA GLY A 271 -8.16 -17.38 9.60
C GLY A 271 -8.09 -17.94 8.19
N SER A 272 -8.96 -18.86 7.81
CA SER A 272 -9.00 -19.43 6.47
C SER A 272 -9.22 -18.33 5.41
N GLY A 273 -8.57 -18.49 4.25
CA GLY A 273 -8.56 -17.48 3.19
C GLY A 273 -7.82 -16.16 3.52
N GLN A 274 -7.37 -15.96 4.76
CA GLN A 274 -6.62 -14.76 5.15
C GLN A 274 -5.11 -14.94 4.92
N LYS A 275 -4.44 -13.89 4.45
CA LYS A 275 -2.98 -13.81 4.39
C LYS A 275 -2.50 -12.66 5.26
N ILE A 276 -1.65 -12.99 6.23
CA ILE A 276 -1.15 -12.07 7.25
C ILE A 276 0.36 -11.92 7.05
N ALA A 277 0.82 -10.67 6.95
CA ALA A 277 2.22 -10.35 6.92
C ALA A 277 2.78 -10.16 8.34
N VAL A 278 3.99 -10.66 8.57
CA VAL A 278 4.74 -10.53 9.83
C VAL A 278 6.11 -9.99 9.47
N GLY A 279 6.44 -8.78 9.93
CA GLY A 279 7.78 -8.18 9.82
C GLY A 279 8.48 -8.27 11.17
N ASP A 280 9.51 -9.10 11.26
CA ASP A 280 10.11 -9.56 12.53
C ASP A 280 11.49 -10.21 12.34
N SER A 281 12.19 -10.67 13.39
CA SER A 281 13.61 -11.14 13.29
C SER A 281 13.85 -12.13 12.14
N GLY A 282 13.27 -13.32 12.25
CA GLY A 282 13.40 -14.41 11.31
C GLY A 282 12.35 -15.48 11.55
N LEU A 283 12.36 -16.55 10.76
CA LEU A 283 11.43 -17.67 10.90
C LEU A 283 12.11 -19.03 10.82
N ASP A 284 12.07 -19.78 11.93
CA ASP A 284 12.24 -21.24 11.95
C ASP A 284 11.01 -21.86 11.25
N ASP A 285 11.07 -21.97 9.91
CA ASP A 285 9.97 -22.44 9.07
C ASP A 285 9.76 -23.96 9.14
N ASP A 286 10.84 -24.68 9.45
CA ASP A 286 10.98 -26.13 9.66
C ASP A 286 10.43 -26.60 11.03
N HIS A 287 10.22 -25.66 11.97
CA HIS A 287 9.65 -25.86 13.31
C HIS A 287 8.51 -26.88 13.35
N GLY A 288 7.61 -26.81 12.36
CA GLY A 288 6.53 -27.75 12.11
C GLY A 288 5.14 -27.16 12.31
N ASP A 289 4.97 -26.21 13.23
CA ASP A 289 3.68 -25.52 13.43
C ASP A 289 3.30 -24.56 12.28
N PHE A 290 4.22 -24.32 11.33
CA PHE A 290 4.01 -23.54 10.08
C PHE A 290 3.78 -24.39 8.82
N SER A 291 3.83 -25.72 8.93
CA SER A 291 3.86 -26.65 7.79
C SER A 291 2.75 -26.36 6.77
N GLY A 292 3.12 -25.90 5.57
CA GLY A 292 2.19 -25.64 4.47
C GLY A 292 1.42 -24.32 4.52
N ARG A 293 1.73 -23.41 5.47
CA ARG A 293 1.12 -22.07 5.58
C ARG A 293 2.01 -20.92 5.15
N VAL A 294 3.32 -21.11 5.03
CA VAL A 294 4.25 -20.07 4.54
C VAL A 294 4.00 -19.84 3.04
N ALA A 295 3.38 -18.71 2.71
CA ALA A 295 3.07 -18.30 1.34
C ALA A 295 4.24 -17.52 0.71
N ALA A 296 4.99 -16.78 1.52
CA ALA A 296 6.27 -16.18 1.16
C ALA A 296 7.14 -16.00 2.41
N LEU A 297 8.46 -16.06 2.22
CA LEU A 297 9.49 -15.82 3.22
C LEU A 297 10.59 -15.03 2.50
N THR A 298 10.90 -13.83 2.99
CA THR A 298 11.82 -12.90 2.32
C THR A 298 12.63 -12.12 3.35
N SER A 299 13.92 -11.89 3.09
CA SER A 299 14.72 -10.93 3.84
C SER A 299 14.35 -9.51 3.46
N VAL A 300 14.27 -8.62 4.44
CA VAL A 300 14.18 -7.17 4.25
C VAL A 300 15.43 -6.44 4.77
N THR A 301 16.44 -7.20 5.21
CA THR A 301 17.74 -6.74 5.69
C THR A 301 18.69 -6.46 4.51
N PRO A 302 19.19 -5.23 4.32
CA PRO A 302 20.12 -4.93 3.23
C PRO A 302 21.46 -5.67 3.41
N GLY A 303 21.83 -6.49 2.41
CA GLY A 303 23.09 -7.24 2.41
C GLY A 303 23.01 -8.65 3.01
N ASP A 304 21.96 -8.96 3.78
CA ASP A 304 21.67 -10.30 4.27
C ASP A 304 20.51 -10.94 3.50
N SER A 305 20.75 -12.14 2.95
CA SER A 305 19.72 -12.95 2.28
C SER A 305 19.07 -14.00 3.18
N SER A 306 19.53 -14.11 4.43
CA SER A 306 19.00 -15.04 5.43
C SER A 306 17.57 -14.70 5.81
N THR A 307 16.83 -15.73 6.19
CA THR A 307 15.47 -15.59 6.76
C THR A 307 15.29 -16.44 8.01
N ALA A 308 16.39 -17.00 8.52
CA ALA A 308 16.45 -17.83 9.71
C ALA A 308 16.31 -16.98 10.98
N ASP A 309 15.88 -17.60 12.08
CA ASP A 309 15.68 -16.94 13.39
C ASP A 309 16.77 -17.39 14.36
N THR A 310 18.02 -16.99 14.08
CA THR A 310 19.23 -17.62 14.64
C THR A 310 19.67 -17.06 16.00
N THR A 311 19.15 -15.90 16.41
CA THR A 311 19.57 -15.26 17.67
C THR A 311 18.72 -15.67 18.89
N ASP A 312 17.49 -15.16 19.04
CA ASP A 312 16.66 -15.31 20.23
C ASP A 312 15.29 -15.98 20.00
N GLY A 313 14.89 -16.16 18.74
CA GLY A 313 13.63 -16.81 18.38
C GLY A 313 12.39 -15.91 18.40
N HIS A 314 12.56 -14.58 18.39
CA HIS A 314 11.49 -13.58 18.43
C HIS A 314 10.43 -13.81 17.34
N GLY A 315 10.83 -13.75 16.07
CA GLY A 315 9.94 -13.78 14.92
C GLY A 315 9.18 -15.09 14.77
N THR A 316 9.84 -16.22 15.04
CA THR A 316 9.23 -17.55 15.13
C THR A 316 8.10 -17.57 16.14
N HIS A 317 8.30 -17.00 17.32
CA HIS A 317 7.29 -16.99 18.38
C HIS A 317 6.15 -15.99 18.05
N VAL A 318 6.45 -14.84 17.44
CA VAL A 318 5.45 -13.90 16.91
C VAL A 318 4.54 -14.59 15.90
N ALA A 319 5.11 -15.10 14.80
CA ALA A 319 4.36 -15.72 13.72
C ALA A 319 3.56 -16.92 14.23
N CYS A 320 4.14 -17.73 15.12
CA CYS A 320 3.45 -18.87 15.72
C CYS A 320 2.25 -18.45 16.55
N THR A 321 2.29 -17.31 17.23
CA THR A 321 1.11 -16.85 17.98
C THR A 321 0.06 -16.16 17.10
N VAL A 322 0.44 -15.63 15.94
CA VAL A 322 -0.53 -15.26 14.90
C VAL A 322 -1.25 -16.52 14.39
N LEU A 323 -0.52 -17.53 13.89
CA LEU A 323 -1.08 -18.56 13.00
C LEU A 323 -0.45 -19.97 13.10
N GLY A 324 0.37 -20.27 14.12
CA GLY A 324 0.90 -21.62 14.32
C GLY A 324 -0.21 -22.60 14.70
N ASP A 325 -0.24 -23.81 14.12
CA ASP A 325 -1.33 -24.77 14.37
C ASP A 325 -1.23 -25.53 15.71
N GLY A 326 -0.12 -25.39 16.44
CA GLY A 326 0.10 -26.14 17.67
C GLY A 326 0.33 -27.64 17.44
N SER A 327 0.67 -28.10 16.23
CA SER A 327 0.86 -29.53 15.91
C SER A 327 1.92 -30.19 16.81
N ARG A 328 3.00 -29.48 17.17
CA ARG A 328 4.03 -29.93 18.13
C ARG A 328 3.53 -29.99 19.58
N SER A 329 2.33 -29.46 19.88
CA SER A 329 1.69 -29.46 21.21
C SER A 329 0.29 -30.09 21.23
N SER A 330 -0.12 -30.79 20.17
CA SER A 330 -1.49 -31.31 20.01
C SER A 330 -2.58 -30.23 20.17
N GLY A 331 -2.32 -29.03 19.63
CA GLY A 331 -3.22 -27.86 19.70
C GLY A 331 -3.17 -27.07 21.02
N THR A 332 -2.27 -27.40 21.95
CA THR A 332 -2.22 -26.73 23.28
C THR A 332 -1.73 -25.28 23.20
N TYR A 333 -0.80 -24.99 22.28
CA TYR A 333 -0.19 -23.68 22.05
C TYR A 333 -0.44 -23.20 20.61
N GLN A 334 -1.65 -23.44 20.12
CA GLN A 334 -2.09 -23.00 18.79
C GLN A 334 -2.30 -21.47 18.78
N GLY A 335 -1.80 -20.80 17.75
CA GLY A 335 -1.98 -19.38 17.46
C GLY A 335 -3.45 -18.99 17.23
N VAL A 336 -3.72 -17.70 17.07
CA VAL A 336 -5.08 -17.15 17.05
C VAL A 336 -5.84 -17.45 15.75
N ALA A 337 -5.15 -17.44 14.61
CA ALA A 337 -5.69 -17.66 13.27
C ALA A 337 -4.95 -18.81 12.56
N PRO A 338 -5.10 -20.07 13.04
CA PRO A 338 -4.25 -21.21 12.68
C PRO A 338 -4.37 -21.73 11.24
N GLU A 339 -5.35 -21.30 10.46
CA GLU A 339 -5.50 -21.65 9.03
C GLU A 339 -5.13 -20.48 8.10
N ALA A 340 -4.61 -19.37 8.64
CA ALA A 340 -4.13 -18.24 7.85
C ALA A 340 -2.80 -18.55 7.15
N GLN A 341 -2.58 -17.91 6.01
CA GLN A 341 -1.30 -17.92 5.30
C GLN A 341 -0.34 -16.86 5.84
N LEU A 342 0.94 -17.22 5.94
CA LEU A 342 2.01 -16.35 6.41
C LEU A 342 2.77 -15.73 5.23
N TYR A 343 2.91 -14.40 5.22
CA TYR A 343 3.90 -13.68 4.43
C TYR A 343 4.95 -13.15 5.41
N PHE A 344 6.13 -13.76 5.50
CA PHE A 344 7.12 -13.37 6.51
C PHE A 344 8.22 -12.51 5.90
N GLN A 345 8.54 -11.39 6.58
CA GLN A 345 9.59 -10.44 6.26
C GLN A 345 10.63 -10.49 7.38
N ALA A 346 11.74 -11.20 7.14
CA ALA A 346 12.84 -11.32 8.09
C ALA A 346 13.67 -10.03 8.11
N MET A 347 13.81 -9.46 9.30
CA MET A 347 14.41 -8.15 9.58
C MET A 347 15.75 -8.26 10.30
N GLU A 348 16.11 -9.43 10.83
CA GLU A 348 17.39 -9.60 11.49
C GLU A 348 18.55 -9.60 10.48
N ASP A 349 19.69 -9.07 10.92
CA ASP A 349 21.00 -9.30 10.35
C ASP A 349 21.72 -10.38 11.17
N ASP A 350 21.97 -11.55 10.58
CA ASP A 350 22.58 -12.71 11.25
C ASP A 350 23.96 -12.38 11.88
N ASP A 351 24.71 -11.39 11.36
CA ASP A 351 26.03 -11.01 11.89
C ASP A 351 25.94 -10.11 13.16
N THR A 352 24.86 -9.35 13.35
CA THR A 352 24.73 -8.38 14.45
C THR A 352 23.58 -8.64 15.43
N GLY A 353 22.56 -9.41 15.03
CA GLY A 353 21.34 -9.60 15.82
C GLY A 353 20.52 -8.32 16.02
N GLN A 354 20.59 -7.40 15.04
CA GLN A 354 19.79 -6.17 15.03
C GLN A 354 18.72 -6.24 13.95
N LEU A 355 17.58 -5.59 14.22
CA LEU A 355 16.48 -5.49 13.26
C LEU A 355 16.69 -4.30 12.31
N TYR A 356 16.78 -4.59 11.01
CA TYR A 356 16.83 -3.65 9.91
C TYR A 356 15.60 -3.79 9.02
N SER A 357 15.35 -2.77 8.20
CA SER A 357 14.43 -2.89 7.06
C SER A 357 14.73 -1.84 6.00
N TYR A 358 14.29 -2.11 4.77
CA TYR A 358 14.25 -1.13 3.68
C TYR A 358 13.10 -0.09 3.78
N GLY A 359 12.61 0.16 5.00
CA GLY A 359 11.59 1.18 5.30
C GLY A 359 10.13 0.68 5.32
N ILE A 360 9.31 1.28 6.20
CA ILE A 360 7.89 0.89 6.41
C ILE A 360 7.05 0.98 5.14
N ASN A 361 7.24 2.03 4.33
CA ASN A 361 6.46 2.23 3.11
C ASN A 361 6.61 1.01 2.17
N SER A 362 7.87 0.65 1.90
CA SER A 362 8.27 -0.49 1.09
C SER A 362 7.86 -1.84 1.69
N MET A 363 8.01 -2.05 3.01
CA MET A 363 7.60 -3.30 3.67
C MET A 363 6.11 -3.56 3.51
N LEU A 364 5.29 -2.54 3.77
CA LEU A 364 3.85 -2.62 3.61
C LEU A 364 3.46 -2.84 2.14
N ASN A 365 4.08 -2.11 1.19
CA ASN A 365 3.81 -2.30 -0.25
C ASN A 365 4.13 -3.74 -0.70
N SER A 366 5.29 -4.28 -0.29
CA SER A 366 5.74 -5.63 -0.65
C SER A 366 4.78 -6.71 -0.12
N ALA A 367 4.33 -6.57 1.13
CA ALA A 367 3.32 -7.44 1.72
C ALA A 367 1.95 -7.31 1.02
N TYR A 368 1.50 -6.07 0.72
CA TYR A 368 0.23 -5.82 0.04
C TYR A 368 0.20 -6.42 -1.37
N ASN A 369 1.29 -6.24 -2.13
CA ASN A 369 1.47 -6.82 -3.47
C ASN A 369 1.62 -8.36 -3.40
N GLY A 370 2.22 -8.89 -2.33
CA GLY A 370 2.20 -10.31 -1.98
C GLY A 370 0.81 -10.86 -1.61
N GLY A 371 -0.23 -10.01 -1.63
CA GLY A 371 -1.62 -10.34 -1.35
C GLY A 371 -1.99 -10.38 0.14
N ALA A 372 -1.12 -9.91 1.04
CA ALA A 372 -1.48 -9.76 2.45
C ALA A 372 -2.43 -8.57 2.63
N ARG A 373 -3.36 -8.69 3.58
CA ARG A 373 -4.32 -7.62 3.95
C ARG A 373 -4.31 -7.31 5.44
N LEU A 374 -3.45 -7.99 6.19
CA LEU A 374 -3.05 -7.64 7.54
C LEU A 374 -1.53 -7.64 7.61
N HIS A 375 -0.96 -6.74 8.41
CA HIS A 375 0.49 -6.70 8.68
C HIS A 375 0.70 -6.40 10.17
N THR A 376 1.50 -7.22 10.83
CA THR A 376 1.82 -7.05 12.25
C THR A 376 3.30 -6.83 12.46
N ASN A 377 3.61 -5.83 13.27
CA ASN A 377 4.96 -5.35 13.55
C ASN A 377 5.15 -5.35 15.06
N SER A 378 5.96 -6.27 15.55
CA SER A 378 6.15 -6.52 16.98
C SER A 378 7.32 -5.72 17.57
N TRP A 379 7.63 -4.59 16.95
CA TRP A 379 8.82 -3.79 17.19
C TRP A 379 8.48 -2.30 17.10
N GLY A 380 9.43 -1.45 17.49
CA GLY A 380 9.30 0.00 17.43
C GLY A 380 10.58 0.73 17.86
N SER A 381 10.47 2.04 18.01
CA SER A 381 11.54 2.92 18.43
C SER A 381 11.46 3.15 19.94
N GLY A 382 12.37 2.53 20.70
CA GLY A 382 12.70 2.86 22.08
C GLY A 382 13.35 4.24 22.29
N SER A 383 13.47 5.07 21.24
CA SER A 383 13.73 6.51 21.32
C SER A 383 12.54 7.29 20.74
N GLY A 384 12.16 8.39 21.40
CA GLY A 384 11.06 9.26 20.97
C GLY A 384 9.64 8.75 21.28
N GLY A 385 9.47 8.02 22.38
CA GLY A 385 8.16 7.57 22.84
C GLY A 385 7.16 8.72 23.02
N GLY A 386 5.94 8.50 22.53
CA GLY A 386 4.89 9.53 22.42
C GLY A 386 4.94 10.33 21.11
N GLY A 387 6.13 10.58 20.56
CA GLY A 387 6.34 11.42 19.38
C GLY A 387 5.83 10.79 18.06
N TYR A 388 5.37 11.61 17.13
CA TYR A 388 4.98 11.13 15.80
C TYR A 388 6.21 11.08 14.89
N SER A 389 6.65 9.87 14.52
CA SER A 389 7.88 9.69 13.74
C SER A 389 7.66 9.66 12.23
N THR A 390 8.78 9.63 11.52
CA THR A 390 8.83 9.40 10.08
C THR A 390 8.15 8.11 9.65
N GLN A 391 8.40 7.04 10.39
CA GLN A 391 7.84 5.72 10.11
C GLN A 391 6.33 5.67 10.46
N SER A 392 5.87 6.46 11.44
CA SER A 392 4.44 6.64 11.69
C SER A 392 3.73 7.35 10.53
N GLU A 393 4.39 8.35 9.94
CA GLU A 393 3.91 9.04 8.74
C GLU A 393 3.82 8.10 7.54
N ASP A 394 4.81 7.23 7.36
CA ASP A 394 4.83 6.25 6.26
C ASP A 394 3.76 5.14 6.47
N ALA A 395 3.49 4.74 7.71
CA ALA A 395 2.39 3.84 8.05
C ALA A 395 1.01 4.46 7.80
N ASP A 396 0.81 5.73 8.21
CA ASP A 396 -0.43 6.46 7.97
C ASP A 396 -0.67 6.71 6.47
N ASP A 397 0.39 6.96 5.69
CA ASP A 397 0.33 7.17 4.24
C ASP A 397 -0.15 5.91 3.49
N ARG A 398 0.49 4.77 3.77
CA ARG A 398 0.12 3.50 3.13
C ARG A 398 -1.30 3.06 3.52
N THR A 399 -1.63 3.11 4.81
CA THR A 399 -2.97 2.73 5.29
C THR A 399 -4.07 3.65 4.78
N SER A 400 -3.90 4.98 4.81
CA SER A 400 -4.90 5.91 4.24
C SER A 400 -5.02 5.81 2.72
N THR A 401 -4.00 5.29 2.03
CA THR A 401 -4.06 5.02 0.59
C THR A 401 -4.89 3.77 0.29
N TRP A 402 -4.74 2.68 1.04
CA TRP A 402 -5.49 1.44 0.81
C TRP A 402 -6.89 1.41 1.45
N ASP A 403 -7.13 2.18 2.51
CA ASP A 403 -8.46 2.37 3.09
C ASP A 403 -9.30 3.35 2.24
N GLN A 404 -9.47 3.00 0.96
CA GLN A 404 -10.34 3.64 -0.01
C GLN A 404 -11.10 2.55 -0.78
N TYR A 405 -12.22 2.09 -0.22
CA TYR A 405 -13.05 0.97 -0.69
C TYR A 405 -13.27 0.92 -2.22
N TRP A 406 -13.45 2.08 -2.86
CA TRP A 406 -13.70 2.22 -4.31
C TRP A 406 -12.46 2.14 -5.21
N SER A 407 -11.28 1.92 -4.66
CA SER A 407 -10.00 1.93 -5.41
C SER A 407 -9.01 0.87 -4.95
N TYR A 408 -9.06 0.49 -3.67
CA TYR A 408 -8.15 -0.48 -3.07
C TYR A 408 -8.87 -1.35 -2.03
N GLN A 409 -8.26 -2.51 -1.72
CA GLN A 409 -8.71 -3.33 -0.62
C GLN A 409 -8.03 -2.84 0.66
N GLY A 410 -8.78 -2.62 1.74
CA GLY A 410 -8.20 -2.15 3.01
C GLY A 410 -7.12 -3.07 3.56
N MET A 411 -6.14 -2.49 4.25
CA MET A 411 -5.04 -3.21 4.88
C MET A 411 -4.91 -2.82 6.36
N THR A 412 -5.12 -3.80 7.25
CA THR A 412 -5.00 -3.59 8.69
C THR A 412 -3.54 -3.69 9.12
N VAL A 413 -2.96 -2.59 9.61
CA VAL A 413 -1.58 -2.56 10.11
C VAL A 413 -1.59 -2.46 11.63
N LEU A 414 -0.83 -3.32 12.30
CA LEU A 414 -0.70 -3.37 13.75
C LEU A 414 0.75 -3.11 14.20
N PHE A 415 0.90 -2.39 15.30
CA PHE A 415 2.18 -2.12 15.96
C PHE A 415 2.12 -2.36 17.47
N ALA A 416 3.23 -2.81 18.03
CA ALA A 416 3.42 -2.85 19.48
C ALA A 416 3.44 -1.46 20.09
N ALA A 417 2.87 -1.32 21.28
CA ALA A 417 2.89 -0.04 22.01
C ALA A 417 4.28 0.34 22.54
N GLY A 418 5.22 -0.61 22.69
CA GLY A 418 6.51 -0.42 23.36
C GLY A 418 6.53 -0.99 24.79
N ASN A 419 7.70 -1.01 25.43
CA ASN A 419 7.90 -1.66 26.73
C ASN A 419 8.50 -0.70 27.78
N ASP A 420 8.24 0.59 27.61
CA ASP A 420 8.94 1.68 28.30
C ASP A 420 8.04 2.41 29.32
N ARG A 421 6.85 1.86 29.59
CA ARG A 421 5.86 2.37 30.54
C ARG A 421 5.48 3.82 30.29
N ASN A 422 6.03 4.73 31.09
CA ASN A 422 5.70 6.14 31.16
C ASN A 422 6.56 6.98 30.21
N SER A 423 7.48 6.35 29.46
CA SER A 423 8.29 7.01 28.42
C SER A 423 7.52 7.23 27.11
N GLY A 424 6.22 6.89 27.07
CA GLY A 424 5.36 7.02 25.90
C GLY A 424 5.26 5.75 25.06
N VAL A 425 4.38 5.79 24.08
CA VAL A 425 4.18 4.75 23.07
C VAL A 425 5.30 4.83 22.02
N SER A 426 5.93 3.70 21.67
CA SER A 426 7.01 3.67 20.69
C SER A 426 6.48 3.87 19.26
N PRO A 427 7.03 4.80 18.46
CA PRO A 427 6.79 4.86 17.02
C PRO A 427 7.31 3.56 16.33
N PRO A 428 6.71 3.02 15.26
CA PRO A 428 5.61 3.57 14.49
C PRO A 428 4.24 3.49 15.15
N GLY A 429 4.10 2.84 16.31
CA GLY A 429 2.85 2.72 17.08
C GLY A 429 2.20 4.04 17.52
N THR A 430 2.85 5.19 17.31
CA THR A 430 2.26 6.52 17.44
C THR A 430 1.49 6.99 16.18
N ALA A 431 1.46 6.20 15.11
CA ALA A 431 0.65 6.42 13.90
C ALA A 431 -0.86 6.41 14.22
N LYS A 432 -1.65 7.17 13.47
CA LYS A 432 -3.10 7.34 13.69
C LYS A 432 -3.89 6.13 13.21
N ASN A 433 -3.55 5.65 12.03
CA ASN A 433 -4.37 4.71 11.25
C ASN A 433 -4.09 3.25 11.66
N VAL A 434 -2.90 2.98 12.20
CA VAL A 434 -2.53 1.66 12.73
C VAL A 434 -3.32 1.32 14.01
N ILE A 435 -3.41 0.02 14.30
CA ILE A 435 -3.89 -0.50 15.58
C ILE A 435 -2.69 -0.73 16.49
N THR A 436 -2.54 0.11 17.50
CA THR A 436 -1.45 0.04 18.47
C THR A 436 -1.87 -0.77 19.68
N VAL A 437 -1.06 -1.76 20.06
CA VAL A 437 -1.49 -2.80 21.00
C VAL A 437 -0.61 -2.82 22.25
N GLY A 438 -1.21 -2.53 23.40
CA GLY A 438 -0.57 -2.65 24.71
C GLY A 438 -0.77 -4.04 25.33
N GLY A 439 0.00 -4.36 26.36
CA GLY A 439 0.04 -5.69 26.97
C GLY A 439 -0.75 -5.78 28.28
N HIS A 440 -1.54 -6.84 28.46
CA HIS A 440 -2.08 -7.23 29.77
C HIS A 440 -1.60 -8.63 30.20
N LYS A 441 -1.80 -8.96 31.48
CA LYS A 441 -1.38 -10.24 32.04
C LYS A 441 -2.09 -11.40 31.38
N ASN A 442 -1.27 -12.28 30.83
CA ASN A 442 -1.71 -13.47 30.14
C ASN A 442 -1.71 -14.68 31.09
N ARG A 443 -0.77 -14.81 32.04
CA ARG A 443 -0.83 -15.88 33.07
C ARG A 443 -0.64 -15.40 34.50
N TYR A 444 -0.88 -16.34 35.40
CA TYR A 444 -0.68 -16.24 36.85
C TYR A 444 -1.63 -15.23 37.52
N SER A 445 -1.28 -14.78 38.74
CA SER A 445 -2.13 -13.88 39.52
C SER A 445 -2.25 -12.52 38.83
N GLY A 446 -3.48 -12.05 38.65
CA GLY A 446 -3.82 -10.78 37.99
C GLY A 446 -4.33 -10.93 36.56
N ALA A 447 -4.04 -12.04 35.89
CA ALA A 447 -4.64 -12.32 34.58
C ALA A 447 -6.17 -12.55 34.70
N PRO A 448 -7.00 -12.03 33.77
CA PRO A 448 -6.64 -11.21 32.61
C PRO A 448 -6.71 -9.68 32.85
N ASP A 449 -7.12 -9.21 34.03
CA ASP A 449 -7.53 -7.82 34.29
C ASP A 449 -6.43 -6.92 34.92
N GLU A 450 -5.15 -7.34 34.85
CA GLU A 450 -4.00 -6.53 35.28
C GLU A 450 -3.11 -6.23 34.08
N MET A 451 -2.71 -4.97 33.89
CA MET A 451 -1.76 -4.58 32.83
C MET A 451 -0.40 -5.29 32.96
N TYR A 452 0.23 -5.58 31.83
CA TYR A 452 1.63 -6.00 31.80
C TYR A 452 2.48 -4.87 32.40
N TYR A 453 3.37 -5.22 33.31
CA TYR A 453 4.11 -4.21 34.06
C TYR A 453 4.87 -3.26 33.15
N TRP A 454 5.50 -3.71 32.06
CA TRP A 454 6.30 -2.81 31.21
C TRP A 454 5.56 -2.19 30.04
N SER A 455 4.28 -2.51 29.79
CA SER A 455 3.53 -1.95 28.65
C SER A 455 3.64 -0.43 28.63
N SER A 456 4.12 0.11 27.51
CA SER A 456 4.08 1.54 27.22
C SER A 456 2.65 2.07 27.27
N ARG A 457 2.56 3.35 27.61
CA ARG A 457 1.35 4.09 27.94
C ARG A 457 1.31 5.38 27.15
N GLY A 458 0.11 5.86 26.88
CA GLY A 458 -0.14 7.15 26.28
C GLY A 458 -0.05 8.33 27.28
N PRO A 459 -0.61 9.48 26.88
CA PRO A 459 -1.07 9.76 25.52
C PRO A 459 0.14 9.82 24.56
N THR A 460 -0.10 9.99 23.27
CA THR A 460 0.97 10.51 22.38
C THR A 460 1.33 11.94 22.77
N ASP A 461 2.46 12.45 22.25
CA ASP A 461 2.92 13.83 22.51
C ASP A 461 1.89 14.89 22.07
N ASP A 462 1.08 14.57 21.07
CA ASP A 462 -0.02 15.40 20.58
C ASP A 462 -1.37 15.16 21.30
N GLY A 463 -1.42 14.29 22.31
CA GLY A 463 -2.58 14.06 23.16
C GLY A 463 -3.56 12.98 22.69
N ARG A 464 -3.19 12.16 21.69
CA ARG A 464 -4.04 11.03 21.25
C ARG A 464 -3.99 9.86 22.22
N ILE A 465 -5.11 9.17 22.33
CA ILE A 465 -5.27 7.96 23.15
C ILE A 465 -4.53 6.81 22.43
N LYS A 466 -3.43 6.36 23.03
CA LYS A 466 -2.68 5.16 22.61
C LYS A 466 -2.24 4.38 23.87
N PRO A 467 -2.16 3.03 23.85
CA PRO A 467 -2.55 2.13 22.77
C PRO A 467 -4.05 2.24 22.44
N ASP A 468 -4.49 1.75 21.27
CA ASP A 468 -5.91 1.76 20.94
C ASP A 468 -6.67 0.71 21.78
N ILE A 469 -6.05 -0.46 21.96
CA ILE A 469 -6.57 -1.60 22.72
C ILE A 469 -5.42 -2.34 23.41
N VAL A 470 -5.75 -3.18 24.40
CA VAL A 470 -4.78 -4.12 24.98
C VAL A 470 -5.10 -5.56 24.66
N ALA A 471 -4.03 -6.34 24.54
CA ALA A 471 -4.10 -7.77 24.28
C ALA A 471 -3.08 -8.52 25.17
N PRO A 472 -3.15 -9.86 25.21
CA PRO A 472 -2.45 -10.67 26.19
C PRO A 472 -0.93 -10.71 25.90
N GLY A 473 -0.11 -10.19 26.83
CA GLY A 473 1.30 -9.88 26.59
C GLY A 473 2.28 -10.10 27.77
N ASP A 474 1.91 -10.86 28.81
CA ASP A 474 2.81 -11.18 29.94
C ASP A 474 2.64 -12.63 30.40
N TYR A 475 3.72 -13.41 30.35
CA TYR A 475 3.81 -14.84 30.71
C TYR A 475 3.09 -15.81 29.79
N VAL A 476 3.84 -16.31 28.83
CA VAL A 476 3.27 -16.76 27.56
C VAL A 476 3.98 -17.99 27.04
N ARG A 477 3.41 -18.89 26.25
CA ARG A 477 4.19 -19.81 25.41
C ARG A 477 3.73 -19.74 23.95
N SER A 478 4.69 -19.80 23.05
CA SER A 478 4.48 -20.09 21.63
C SER A 478 5.77 -20.71 21.10
N CYS A 479 5.86 -20.92 19.79
CA CYS A 479 6.94 -21.67 19.16
C CYS A 479 8.32 -21.14 19.61
N LYS A 480 9.23 -22.08 19.84
CA LYS A 480 10.64 -21.83 20.08
C LYS A 480 11.42 -22.16 18.80
N SER A 481 12.11 -21.17 18.23
CA SER A 481 13.14 -21.42 17.21
C SER A 481 14.14 -22.48 17.71
N GLN A 482 14.34 -23.53 16.92
CA GLN A 482 15.29 -24.60 17.19
C GLN A 482 16.73 -24.24 16.79
N GLU A 483 16.88 -23.26 15.91
CA GLU A 483 18.15 -22.71 15.43
C GLU A 483 18.66 -21.54 16.28
N ALA A 484 17.78 -20.89 17.07
CA ALA A 484 18.14 -19.78 17.95
C ALA A 484 19.14 -20.15 19.07
N ASP A 485 20.32 -19.54 19.04
CA ASP A 485 21.41 -19.74 20.00
C ASP A 485 21.03 -19.29 21.44
N ASN A 486 20.20 -18.25 21.58
CA ASN A 486 19.89 -17.58 22.85
C ASN A 486 18.40 -17.62 23.27
N ALA A 487 17.56 -18.45 22.65
CA ALA A 487 16.14 -18.58 23.00
C ALA A 487 15.89 -19.08 24.45
N GLN A 488 15.72 -18.13 25.38
CA GLN A 488 15.58 -18.38 26.83
C GLN A 488 14.37 -17.67 27.46
N GLY A 489 13.48 -18.48 28.04
CA GLY A 489 12.24 -18.02 28.66
C GLY A 489 12.09 -18.29 30.16
N SER A 490 11.08 -17.70 30.81
CA SER A 490 10.65 -18.00 32.19
C SER A 490 10.19 -19.45 32.38
N TRP A 491 9.83 -20.10 31.28
CA TRP A 491 9.55 -21.53 31.12
C TRP A 491 9.97 -21.93 29.70
N SER A 492 10.29 -23.20 29.46
CA SER A 492 10.47 -23.73 28.10
C SER A 492 10.32 -25.25 28.07
N ASN A 493 10.05 -25.77 26.87
CA ASN A 493 10.27 -27.18 26.52
C ASN A 493 11.09 -27.25 25.21
N THR A 494 11.05 -28.37 24.50
CA THR A 494 11.73 -28.51 23.20
C THR A 494 11.21 -27.51 22.16
N TRP A 495 9.89 -27.46 21.94
CA TRP A 495 9.26 -26.77 20.81
C TRP A 495 8.66 -25.41 21.15
N TYR A 496 8.56 -25.05 22.44
CA TYR A 496 7.88 -23.82 22.90
C TYR A 496 8.62 -23.18 24.07
N LEU A 497 8.63 -21.83 24.16
CA LEU A 497 9.23 -21.09 25.29
C LEU A 497 8.37 -19.93 25.79
N GLU A 498 8.65 -19.51 27.04
CA GLU A 498 7.87 -18.51 27.78
C GLU A 498 8.53 -17.17 28.04
N TYR A 499 7.78 -16.10 27.77
CA TYR A 499 8.30 -14.77 27.51
C TYR A 499 7.21 -13.72 27.94
N SER A 500 7.50 -12.40 27.96
CA SER A 500 6.57 -11.28 28.28
C SER A 500 6.89 -9.91 27.59
N GLY A 501 5.95 -9.30 26.84
CA GLY A 501 6.13 -8.00 26.12
C GLY A 501 4.94 -7.54 25.23
N THR A 502 4.88 -6.26 24.85
CA THR A 502 3.81 -5.69 23.99
C THR A 502 3.90 -6.08 22.52
N SER A 503 5.12 -6.42 22.07
CA SER A 503 5.47 -7.14 20.84
C SER A 503 4.62 -8.39 20.58
N MET A 504 3.75 -8.75 21.52
CA MET A 504 3.07 -10.00 21.54
C MET A 504 1.60 -9.93 21.87
N ALA A 505 1.19 -8.96 22.67
CA ALA A 505 -0.16 -8.47 22.57
C ALA A 505 -0.53 -8.20 21.08
N THR A 506 0.41 -7.64 20.31
CA THR A 506 0.28 -7.30 18.88
C THR A 506 -0.09 -8.49 17.97
N PRO A 507 0.68 -9.58 17.83
CA PRO A 507 0.29 -10.76 17.05
C PRO A 507 -0.99 -11.45 17.54
N ALA A 508 -1.33 -11.35 18.84
CA ALA A 508 -2.63 -11.82 19.34
C ALA A 508 -3.77 -11.00 18.72
N ALA A 509 -3.64 -9.67 18.75
CA ALA A 509 -4.58 -8.76 18.12
C ALA A 509 -4.57 -8.87 16.59
N ALA A 510 -3.44 -9.21 15.96
CA ALA A 510 -3.32 -9.40 14.52
C ALA A 510 -4.09 -10.64 14.05
N GLY A 511 -3.91 -11.78 14.71
CA GLY A 511 -4.73 -12.96 14.45
C GLY A 511 -6.21 -12.70 14.74
N ALA A 512 -6.53 -11.97 15.81
CA ALA A 512 -7.91 -11.60 16.10
C ALA A 512 -8.51 -10.66 15.03
N SER A 513 -7.71 -9.73 14.48
CA SER A 513 -8.08 -8.88 13.36
C SER A 513 -8.35 -9.69 12.09
N ALA A 514 -7.58 -10.76 11.86
CA ALA A 514 -7.81 -11.66 10.73
C ALA A 514 -9.15 -12.40 10.86
N LEU A 515 -9.56 -12.80 12.08
CA LEU A 515 -10.88 -13.39 12.32
C LEU A 515 -12.03 -12.39 12.16
N VAL A 516 -11.82 -11.10 12.51
CA VAL A 516 -12.78 -10.03 12.20
C VAL A 516 -12.90 -9.84 10.68
N ARG A 517 -11.79 -9.89 9.95
CA ARG A 517 -11.77 -9.79 8.48
C ARG A 517 -12.46 -10.99 7.80
N GLU A 518 -12.17 -12.20 8.27
CA GLU A 518 -12.83 -13.45 7.85
C GLU A 518 -14.34 -13.39 8.12
N TYR A 519 -14.76 -12.97 9.32
CA TYR A 519 -16.17 -12.75 9.65
C TYR A 519 -16.84 -11.75 8.69
N LEU A 520 -16.22 -10.59 8.45
CA LEU A 520 -16.78 -9.58 7.57
C LEU A 520 -16.99 -10.14 6.16
N MET A 521 -15.98 -10.82 5.62
CA MET A 521 -16.01 -11.37 4.27
C MET A 521 -16.94 -12.58 4.10
N GLU A 522 -16.92 -13.54 5.02
CA GLU A 522 -17.62 -14.83 4.87
C GLU A 522 -18.99 -14.90 5.55
N ILE A 523 -19.18 -14.17 6.66
CA ILE A 523 -20.41 -14.23 7.47
C ILE A 523 -21.32 -13.05 7.16
N THR A 524 -20.75 -11.85 6.95
CA THR A 524 -21.53 -10.64 6.62
C THR A 524 -21.50 -10.25 5.14
N ASN A 525 -20.85 -11.05 4.29
CA ASN A 525 -20.68 -10.81 2.84
C ASN A 525 -20.22 -9.37 2.51
N ARG A 526 -19.31 -8.83 3.33
CA ARG A 526 -18.63 -7.54 3.10
C ARG A 526 -17.23 -7.80 2.54
N PRO A 527 -17.05 -7.86 1.20
CA PRO A 527 -15.73 -8.03 0.60
C PRO A 527 -14.85 -6.79 0.86
N ALA A 528 -13.54 -7.00 0.87
CA ALA A 528 -12.53 -5.94 1.00
C ALA A 528 -12.75 -4.94 2.17
N PRO A 529 -13.07 -5.41 3.40
CA PRO A 529 -13.37 -4.52 4.51
C PRO A 529 -12.16 -3.63 4.86
N GLN A 530 -12.45 -2.38 5.22
CA GLN A 530 -11.41 -1.37 5.46
C GLN A 530 -10.69 -1.61 6.80
N GLY A 531 -9.40 -1.23 6.89
CA GLY A 531 -8.61 -1.35 8.12
C GLY A 531 -9.21 -0.55 9.28
N SER A 532 -9.73 0.64 8.98
CA SER A 532 -10.52 1.45 9.91
C SER A 532 -11.74 0.72 10.48
N LEU A 533 -12.49 -0.07 9.69
CA LEU A 533 -13.63 -0.85 10.20
C LEU A 533 -13.19 -1.96 11.15
N ILE A 534 -12.12 -2.68 10.79
CA ILE A 534 -11.55 -3.74 11.64
C ILE A 534 -11.10 -3.14 12.98
N LYS A 535 -10.44 -1.97 12.96
CA LYS A 535 -10.12 -1.18 14.17
C LYS A 535 -11.36 -0.80 14.96
N GLY A 536 -12.41 -0.30 14.30
CA GLY A 536 -13.69 0.06 14.91
C GLY A 536 -14.38 -1.10 15.62
N LEU A 537 -14.43 -2.30 15.01
CA LEU A 537 -15.04 -3.50 15.59
C LEU A 537 -14.27 -4.06 16.81
N LEU A 538 -12.94 -4.03 16.79
CA LEU A 538 -12.14 -4.42 17.96
C LEU A 538 -12.40 -3.48 19.14
N ILE A 539 -12.45 -2.17 18.88
CA ILE A 539 -12.78 -1.14 19.88
C ILE A 539 -14.22 -1.28 20.36
N LEU A 540 -15.18 -1.62 19.48
CA LEU A 540 -16.58 -1.85 19.83
C LEU A 540 -16.72 -2.97 20.87
N GLY A 541 -16.02 -4.08 20.68
CA GLY A 541 -16.06 -5.23 21.60
C GLY A 541 -15.20 -5.09 22.87
N ALA A 542 -14.22 -4.19 22.87
CA ALA A 542 -13.24 -4.03 23.94
C ALA A 542 -13.86 -3.85 25.34
N GLN A 543 -13.18 -4.43 26.35
CA GLN A 543 -13.58 -4.51 27.75
C GLN A 543 -12.59 -3.78 28.65
N ASP A 544 -13.07 -2.73 29.33
CA ASP A 544 -12.42 -2.04 30.46
C ASP A 544 -11.86 -3.02 31.51
N MET A 545 -10.62 -2.79 31.96
CA MET A 545 -9.90 -3.66 32.89
C MET A 545 -9.83 -3.07 34.32
N GLY A 546 -10.41 -3.80 35.26
CA GLY A 546 -10.21 -3.54 36.69
C GLY A 546 -11.12 -2.45 37.25
N THR A 547 -10.75 -1.18 37.12
CA THR A 547 -11.55 -0.05 37.63
C THR A 547 -12.08 0.77 36.48
N ARG A 548 -13.41 0.92 36.42
CA ARG A 548 -14.07 1.52 35.27
C ARG A 548 -13.66 2.98 34.98
N ASP A 549 -12.77 3.18 34.02
CA ASP A 549 -12.22 4.49 33.67
C ASP A 549 -11.83 4.69 32.18
N ILE A 550 -12.16 3.78 31.25
CA ILE A 550 -11.91 4.01 29.80
C ILE A 550 -12.59 5.29 29.21
N PRO A 551 -12.05 5.88 28.13
CA PRO A 551 -10.71 5.66 27.62
C PRO A 551 -9.66 6.17 28.62
N ASN A 552 -8.53 5.49 28.67
CA ASN A 552 -7.38 5.91 29.47
C ASN A 552 -6.07 5.58 28.74
N ASP A 553 -4.98 6.17 29.20
CA ASP A 553 -3.65 6.05 28.58
C ASP A 553 -2.94 4.71 28.88
N ASP A 554 -3.50 3.87 29.76
CA ASP A 554 -2.92 2.58 30.15
C ASP A 554 -3.43 1.45 29.23
N GLU A 555 -4.75 1.35 29.04
CA GLU A 555 -5.40 0.29 28.27
C GLU A 555 -6.16 0.76 27.01
N GLY A 556 -6.16 2.06 26.73
CA GLY A 556 -6.88 2.64 25.59
C GLY A 556 -8.39 2.49 25.75
N TRP A 557 -9.02 1.81 24.79
CA TRP A 557 -10.43 1.43 24.83
C TRP A 557 -10.70 0.10 25.54
N GLY A 558 -9.66 -0.53 26.08
CA GLY A 558 -9.71 -1.73 26.91
C GLY A 558 -9.21 -3.00 26.23
N ARG A 559 -9.37 -4.14 26.92
CA ARG A 559 -8.96 -5.45 26.43
C ARG A 559 -9.82 -5.93 25.26
N LEU A 560 -9.15 -6.39 24.20
CA LEU A 560 -9.76 -7.05 23.04
C LEU A 560 -10.66 -8.23 23.45
N ASN A 561 -11.92 -8.23 23.00
CA ASN A 561 -12.85 -9.34 23.16
C ASN A 561 -13.71 -9.56 21.91
N LEU A 562 -13.41 -10.58 21.11
CA LEU A 562 -14.11 -10.82 19.84
C LEU A 562 -15.55 -11.31 20.02
N VAL A 563 -15.89 -11.95 21.15
CA VAL A 563 -17.28 -12.33 21.44
C VAL A 563 -18.17 -11.09 21.50
N ASN A 564 -17.71 -10.03 22.17
CA ASN A 564 -18.42 -8.75 22.17
C ASN A 564 -18.38 -8.01 20.81
N SER A 565 -17.33 -8.21 20.01
CA SER A 565 -17.18 -7.59 18.68
C SER A 565 -18.05 -8.22 17.61
N LEU A 566 -18.30 -9.53 17.67
CA LEU A 566 -18.86 -10.33 16.57
C LEU A 566 -20.12 -11.12 16.94
N ILE A 567 -20.37 -11.40 18.22
CA ILE A 567 -21.48 -12.25 18.68
C ILE A 567 -22.53 -11.39 19.42
N PRO A 568 -23.59 -10.94 18.73
CA PRO A 568 -24.72 -10.28 19.36
C PRO A 568 -25.43 -11.17 20.39
N SER A 569 -25.92 -10.58 21.49
CA SER A 569 -26.65 -11.29 22.55
C SER A 569 -28.16 -11.06 22.42
N SER A 570 -28.91 -12.11 22.11
CA SER A 570 -30.38 -12.10 21.91
C SER A 570 -30.93 -10.98 21.03
N ASP A 571 -31.22 -9.84 21.65
CA ASP A 571 -31.88 -8.66 21.10
C ASP A 571 -30.93 -7.46 20.97
N VAL A 572 -29.67 -7.59 21.40
CA VAL A 572 -28.58 -6.66 21.10
C VAL A 572 -27.99 -7.00 19.73
N GLY A 573 -27.87 -6.03 18.84
CA GLY A 573 -27.31 -6.16 17.51
C GLY A 573 -26.01 -5.42 17.28
N ILE A 574 -25.45 -5.59 16.09
CA ILE A 574 -24.28 -4.86 15.57
C ILE A 574 -24.61 -4.34 14.15
N PHE A 575 -24.32 -3.06 13.90
CA PHE A 575 -24.34 -2.42 12.58
C PHE A 575 -22.93 -1.95 12.20
N VAL A 576 -22.59 -2.00 10.91
CA VAL A 576 -21.31 -1.54 10.36
C VAL A 576 -21.45 -0.80 9.02
N ASP A 577 -20.68 0.26 8.85
CA ASP A 577 -20.43 0.95 7.58
C ASP A 577 -18.92 1.21 7.44
N ASP A 578 -18.41 1.12 6.21
CA ASP A 578 -17.02 1.39 5.80
C ASP A 578 -16.90 1.94 4.37
N ARG A 579 -18.01 2.40 3.78
CA ARG A 579 -18.11 2.84 2.37
C ARG A 579 -18.46 4.33 2.23
N SER A 580 -18.95 4.94 3.31
CA SER A 580 -19.27 6.36 3.38
C SER A 580 -18.03 7.26 3.40
N ARG A 581 -18.19 8.46 2.83
CA ARG A 581 -17.16 9.52 2.80
C ARG A 581 -17.81 10.90 2.93
N LEU A 582 -17.10 11.84 3.54
CA LEU A 582 -17.49 13.25 3.65
C LEU A 582 -16.43 14.17 3.04
N SER A 583 -16.84 15.36 2.61
CA SER A 583 -15.96 16.50 2.36
C SER A 583 -16.21 17.61 3.39
N SER A 584 -15.31 18.59 3.48
CA SER A 584 -15.32 19.63 4.52
C SER A 584 -16.70 20.28 4.70
N GLY A 585 -17.16 20.36 5.95
CA GLY A 585 -18.45 20.94 6.34
C GLY A 585 -19.65 20.01 6.16
N GLN A 586 -19.51 18.86 5.48
CA GLN A 586 -20.62 17.94 5.27
C GLN A 586 -20.99 17.15 6.53
N THR A 587 -22.25 16.71 6.60
CA THR A 587 -22.78 15.92 7.72
C THR A 587 -23.60 14.73 7.21
N SER A 588 -23.44 13.58 7.85
CA SER A 588 -24.12 12.30 7.61
C SER A 588 -24.88 11.89 8.89
N ASP A 589 -26.14 11.49 8.75
CA ASP A 589 -27.02 11.05 9.84
C ASP A 589 -27.50 9.60 9.62
N TYR A 590 -27.35 8.76 10.66
CA TYR A 590 -27.88 7.40 10.77
C TYR A 590 -28.93 7.36 11.89
N THR A 591 -29.89 6.44 11.82
CA THR A 591 -30.93 6.28 12.86
C THR A 591 -31.12 4.84 13.31
N PHE A 592 -31.20 4.62 14.62
CA PHE A 592 -31.34 3.30 15.24
C PHE A 592 -32.50 3.29 16.25
N ASP A 593 -33.55 2.49 16.05
CA ASP A 593 -34.63 2.35 17.03
C ASP A 593 -34.29 1.36 18.14
N VAL A 594 -34.03 1.88 19.34
CA VAL A 594 -33.74 1.06 20.52
C VAL A 594 -35.06 0.58 21.12
N SER A 595 -35.42 -0.69 20.90
CA SER A 595 -36.72 -1.22 21.34
C SER A 595 -36.81 -1.47 22.86
N ARG A 596 -35.69 -1.78 23.54
CA ARG A 596 -35.64 -2.01 25.01
C ARG A 596 -34.67 -1.07 25.70
N ALA A 597 -35.19 -0.32 26.69
CA ALA A 597 -34.37 0.54 27.53
C ALA A 597 -33.51 -0.23 28.55
N GLY A 598 -32.39 0.39 28.95
CA GLY A 598 -31.54 -0.08 30.05
C GLY A 598 -30.40 -1.02 29.65
N GLU A 599 -30.18 -1.25 28.36
CA GLU A 599 -28.99 -1.91 27.82
C GLU A 599 -27.99 -0.87 27.26
N PRO A 600 -26.71 -1.23 27.07
CA PRO A 600 -25.72 -0.35 26.47
C PRO A 600 -26.00 -0.07 24.99
N LEU A 601 -25.86 1.20 24.59
CA LEU A 601 -25.63 1.61 23.20
C LEU A 601 -24.18 2.10 23.10
N LYS A 602 -23.36 1.45 22.27
CA LYS A 602 -21.98 1.82 21.97
C LYS A 602 -21.86 2.15 20.49
N VAL A 603 -21.22 3.27 20.18
CA VAL A 603 -21.01 3.81 18.84
C VAL A 603 -19.52 4.09 18.71
N VAL A 604 -18.90 3.66 17.61
CA VAL A 604 -17.46 3.82 17.35
C VAL A 604 -17.30 4.35 15.92
N LEU A 605 -16.80 5.57 15.80
CA LEU A 605 -16.36 6.20 14.55
C LEU A 605 -14.85 6.06 14.45
N THR A 606 -14.35 5.64 13.29
CA THR A 606 -12.93 5.43 13.01
C THR A 606 -12.63 5.83 11.57
N TRP A 607 -11.51 6.52 11.32
CA TRP A 607 -11.08 6.82 9.96
C TRP A 607 -9.57 6.71 9.80
N SER A 608 -9.14 6.31 8.60
CA SER A 608 -7.75 6.33 8.19
C SER A 608 -7.45 7.72 7.64
N ASP A 609 -6.98 8.59 8.54
CA ASP A 609 -6.73 10.01 8.33
C ASP A 609 -5.53 10.26 7.40
N TYR A 610 -5.53 11.39 6.69
CA TYR A 610 -4.40 11.79 5.86
C TYR A 610 -3.14 11.98 6.72
N PRO A 611 -1.92 11.67 6.24
CA PRO A 611 -0.73 11.63 7.11
C PRO A 611 -0.44 12.90 7.91
N GLY A 612 0.03 12.70 9.13
CA GLY A 612 0.52 13.74 10.03
C GLY A 612 1.80 14.41 9.52
N SER A 613 2.63 14.94 10.41
CA SER A 613 3.98 15.42 10.09
C SER A 613 4.80 15.57 11.36
N THR A 614 6.06 15.11 11.29
CA THR A 614 7.06 15.23 12.36
C THR A 614 7.31 16.68 12.79
N SER A 615 7.04 17.67 11.93
CA SER A 615 7.18 19.10 12.26
C SER A 615 5.98 19.73 12.98
N SER A 616 4.83 19.03 13.04
CA SER A 616 3.61 19.49 13.71
C SER A 616 3.54 19.02 15.16
N SER A 617 2.91 19.78 16.06
CA SER A 617 2.54 19.29 17.42
C SER A 617 1.12 18.73 17.52
N THR A 618 0.39 18.66 16.41
CA THR A 618 -0.93 17.98 16.31
C THR A 618 -0.99 17.19 15.01
N GLN A 619 -1.32 15.91 15.09
CA GLN A 619 -1.18 15.01 13.92
C GLN A 619 -2.46 14.83 13.12
N LEU A 620 -3.64 15.04 13.73
CA LEU A 620 -4.92 14.97 13.05
C LEU A 620 -4.98 15.98 11.88
N ARG A 621 -5.45 15.52 10.71
CA ARG A 621 -5.58 16.35 9.50
C ARG A 621 -7.03 16.59 9.13
N ASN A 622 -7.84 15.53 9.14
CA ASN A 622 -9.27 15.59 8.92
C ASN A 622 -10.00 15.30 10.24
N ASP A 623 -10.80 16.27 10.68
CA ASP A 623 -11.46 16.31 11.98
C ASP A 623 -12.94 15.90 11.84
N LEU A 624 -13.25 14.63 12.11
CA LEU A 624 -14.62 14.10 12.04
C LEU A 624 -15.27 14.03 13.43
N ASP A 625 -16.31 14.82 13.64
CA ASP A 625 -17.12 14.85 14.88
C ASP A 625 -18.16 13.72 14.90
N LEU A 626 -18.21 12.93 15.98
CA LEU A 626 -19.31 12.03 16.32
C LEU A 626 -20.28 12.70 17.31
N GLU A 627 -21.57 12.75 16.94
CA GLU A 627 -22.64 13.19 17.84
C GLU A 627 -23.75 12.12 17.91
N VAL A 628 -24.12 11.69 19.12
CA VAL A 628 -25.18 10.70 19.35
C VAL A 628 -26.33 11.35 20.12
N ILE A 629 -27.48 11.47 19.45
CA ILE A 629 -28.64 12.25 19.89
C ILE A 629 -29.76 11.30 20.32
N SER A 630 -30.29 11.54 21.51
CA SER A 630 -31.38 10.75 22.10
C SER A 630 -32.74 10.96 21.39
N PRO A 631 -33.70 10.02 21.53
CA PRO A 631 -34.97 10.04 20.76
C PRO A 631 -35.91 11.22 20.98
N ASN A 632 -35.66 12.06 22.00
CA ASN A 632 -36.43 13.29 22.24
C ASN A 632 -35.72 14.56 21.73
N GLY A 633 -34.53 14.44 21.13
CA GLY A 633 -33.70 15.55 20.67
C GLY A 633 -33.14 16.46 21.77
N GLN A 634 -33.32 16.13 23.06
CA GLN A 634 -32.92 16.99 24.19
C GLN A 634 -31.55 16.64 24.78
N VAL A 635 -31.07 15.42 24.53
CA VAL A 635 -29.79 14.92 25.03
C VAL A 635 -28.91 14.53 23.85
N SER A 636 -27.67 15.03 23.87
CA SER A 636 -26.61 14.72 22.91
C SER A 636 -25.34 14.33 23.68
N TYR A 637 -24.63 13.35 23.13
CA TYR A 637 -23.32 12.88 23.55
C TYR A 637 -22.34 13.07 22.40
N LYS A 638 -21.23 13.75 22.66
CA LYS A 638 -20.13 13.87 21.69
C LYS A 638 -19.14 12.74 21.87
N GLY A 639 -18.40 12.39 20.82
CA GLY A 639 -17.31 11.42 20.93
C GLY A 639 -16.31 11.80 22.02
N ASN A 640 -15.78 10.78 22.69
CA ASN A 640 -14.70 10.84 23.68
C ASN A 640 -14.96 11.71 24.93
N VAL A 641 -16.14 12.32 25.09
CA VAL A 641 -16.53 13.05 26.32
C VAL A 641 -16.96 12.06 27.43
N PHE A 642 -15.97 11.51 28.14
CA PHE A 642 -16.17 10.43 29.13
C PHE A 642 -15.92 10.84 30.59
N VAL A 643 -16.63 10.19 31.53
CA VAL A 643 -16.39 10.28 32.98
C VAL A 643 -16.68 8.93 33.67
N ASN A 644 -15.63 8.26 34.17
CA ASN A 644 -15.65 6.88 34.72
C ASN A 644 -16.19 5.85 33.70
N GLY A 645 -15.50 5.66 32.57
CA GLY A 645 -15.80 4.58 31.63
C GLY A 645 -17.05 4.74 30.78
N ARG A 646 -17.67 5.93 30.71
CA ARG A 646 -18.93 6.17 29.95
C ARG A 646 -19.05 7.60 29.47
N SER A 647 -19.82 7.80 28.40
CA SER A 647 -20.11 9.13 27.86
C SER A 647 -20.98 9.95 28.80
N VAL A 648 -20.72 11.26 28.83
CA VAL A 648 -21.54 12.27 29.52
C VAL A 648 -21.95 13.37 28.56
N THR A 649 -22.91 14.20 29.01
CA THR A 649 -23.48 15.28 28.20
C THR A 649 -22.74 16.59 28.43
N GLY A 650 -22.71 17.45 27.40
CA GLY A 650 -21.91 18.67 27.42
C GLY A 650 -20.48 18.42 26.92
N GLY A 651 -19.50 19.15 27.47
CA GLY A 651 -18.10 19.05 27.06
C GLY A 651 -17.77 19.70 25.71
N THR A 652 -16.48 19.74 25.40
CA THR A 652 -15.93 20.05 24.08
C THR A 652 -16.02 18.82 23.17
N LYS A 653 -15.99 19.02 21.84
CA LYS A 653 -15.71 17.92 20.90
C LYS A 653 -14.28 17.39 21.10
N ASP A 654 -13.98 16.20 20.61
CA ASP A 654 -12.58 15.85 20.32
C ASP A 654 -12.09 16.73 19.15
N SER A 655 -10.79 16.80 18.96
CA SER A 655 -10.14 17.46 17.82
C SER A 655 -8.70 16.98 17.66
N VAL A 656 -8.44 15.73 18.09
CA VAL A 656 -7.12 15.17 18.32
C VAL A 656 -7.07 13.71 17.85
N ASN A 657 -8.08 12.91 18.20
CA ASN A 657 -8.16 11.48 17.87
C ASN A 657 -8.86 11.21 16.53
N ASN A 658 -8.34 10.28 15.72
CA ASN A 658 -9.03 9.72 14.54
C ASN A 658 -9.96 8.54 14.89
N VAL A 659 -10.41 8.52 16.15
CA VAL A 659 -11.26 7.51 16.77
C VAL A 659 -12.16 8.25 17.74
N GLU A 660 -13.47 8.27 17.48
CA GLU A 660 -14.46 8.82 18.40
C GLU A 660 -15.44 7.75 18.86
N VAL A 661 -15.64 7.63 20.17
CA VAL A 661 -16.54 6.64 20.77
C VAL A 661 -17.63 7.34 21.56
N VAL A 662 -18.84 6.79 21.55
CA VAL A 662 -19.89 7.07 22.54
C VAL A 662 -20.34 5.75 23.19
N LEU A 663 -20.47 5.74 24.51
CA LEU A 663 -20.96 4.61 25.30
C LEU A 663 -22.02 5.08 26.31
N VAL A 664 -23.28 4.77 26.01
CA VAL A 664 -24.46 5.05 26.83
C VAL A 664 -24.87 3.76 27.54
N ASP A 665 -24.52 3.59 28.82
CA ASP A 665 -24.80 2.37 29.62
C ASP A 665 -26.28 1.94 29.64
N ASN A 666 -27.19 2.90 29.55
CA ASN A 666 -28.63 2.71 29.71
C ASN A 666 -29.35 3.52 28.63
N ALA A 667 -29.36 3.00 27.40
CA ALA A 667 -30.10 3.62 26.32
C ALA A 667 -31.61 3.69 26.68
N ALA A 668 -32.28 4.73 26.20
CA ALA A 668 -33.72 4.91 26.33
C ALA A 668 -34.42 4.39 25.07
N THR A 669 -35.66 3.91 25.21
CA THR A 669 -36.44 3.41 24.08
C THR A 669 -36.76 4.51 23.06
N GLY A 670 -36.66 4.18 21.77
CA GLY A 670 -36.95 5.05 20.64
C GLY A 670 -35.77 5.26 19.69
N THR A 671 -35.99 6.00 18.60
CA THR A 671 -35.01 6.29 17.54
C THR A 671 -33.88 7.21 18.02
N TRP A 672 -32.68 6.67 18.17
CA TRP A 672 -31.44 7.44 18.36
C TRP A 672 -30.89 7.89 17.01
N THR A 673 -30.39 9.12 16.91
CA THR A 673 -29.63 9.58 15.74
C THR A 673 -28.14 9.51 16.05
N VAL A 674 -27.35 8.93 15.15
CA VAL A 674 -25.89 8.96 15.15
C VAL A 674 -25.46 9.84 13.99
N ARG A 675 -24.72 10.90 14.28
CA ARG A 675 -24.28 11.91 13.33
C ARG A 675 -22.76 11.90 13.21
N VAL A 676 -22.28 11.97 11.99
CA VAL A 676 -20.86 12.15 11.64
C VAL A 676 -20.75 13.45 10.84
N ARG A 677 -19.88 14.39 11.27
CA ARG A 677 -19.64 15.67 10.56
C ARG A 677 -18.16 15.83 10.26
N ASP A 678 -17.82 16.18 9.02
CA ASP A 678 -16.49 16.69 8.68
C ASP A 678 -16.42 18.17 9.10
N ALA A 679 -15.75 18.43 10.23
CA ALA A 679 -15.72 19.75 10.86
C ALA A 679 -14.56 20.62 10.36
N GLN A 680 -13.46 19.99 9.97
CA GLN A 680 -12.28 20.63 9.39
C GLN A 680 -11.50 19.63 8.53
N HIS A 681 -11.38 19.92 7.23
CA HIS A 681 -10.61 19.11 6.29
C HIS A 681 -9.24 19.75 6.00
N GLY A 682 -8.16 19.04 6.34
CA GLY A 682 -6.77 19.51 6.22
C GLY A 682 -5.84 18.57 5.44
N GLY A 683 -6.36 17.43 4.98
CA GLY A 683 -5.64 16.44 4.17
C GLY A 683 -5.43 16.85 2.71
N GLY A 684 -4.64 16.07 1.98
CA GLY A 684 -4.33 16.28 0.56
C GLY A 684 -5.40 15.79 -0.43
N ARG A 685 -6.61 15.44 0.05
CA ARG A 685 -7.71 14.87 -0.76
C ARG A 685 -8.98 15.70 -0.53
N THR A 686 -9.98 15.55 -1.41
CA THR A 686 -11.28 16.25 -1.29
C THR A 686 -12.27 15.54 -0.37
N TRP A 687 -12.06 14.24 -0.09
CA TRP A 687 -12.98 13.39 0.65
C TRP A 687 -12.23 12.56 1.69
N GLN A 688 -12.82 12.37 2.86
CA GLN A 688 -12.36 11.46 3.92
C GLN A 688 -13.35 10.30 4.04
N PRO A 689 -12.97 9.07 3.66
CA PRO A 689 -13.71 7.86 4.01
C PRO A 689 -13.69 7.64 5.52
N TYR A 690 -14.77 7.06 6.08
CA TYR A 690 -14.83 6.68 7.49
C TYR A 690 -15.55 5.34 7.65
N SER A 691 -15.29 4.70 8.78
CA SER A 691 -16.00 3.51 9.24
C SER A 691 -16.79 3.81 10.51
N LEU A 692 -18.00 3.28 10.61
CA LEU A 692 -18.88 3.38 11.76
C LEU A 692 -19.27 1.98 12.23
N ALA A 693 -19.10 1.69 13.51
CA ALA A 693 -19.50 0.43 14.13
C ALA A 693 -20.40 0.71 15.35
N VAL A 694 -21.58 0.10 15.41
CA VAL A 694 -22.62 0.40 16.40
C VAL A 694 -23.13 -0.89 17.04
N ARG A 695 -23.32 -0.91 18.36
CA ARG A 695 -23.85 -2.05 19.12
C ARG A 695 -24.89 -1.60 20.14
N GLY A 696 -26.07 -2.22 20.14
CA GLY A 696 -27.13 -1.92 21.12
C GLY A 696 -28.40 -2.73 20.87
N VAL A 697 -29.42 -2.61 21.73
CA VAL A 697 -30.70 -3.32 21.51
C VAL A 697 -31.36 -2.86 20.23
N ASN A 698 -31.74 -3.83 19.39
CA ASN A 698 -32.42 -3.62 18.11
C ASN A 698 -31.61 -2.74 17.13
N VAL A 699 -30.31 -2.59 17.39
CA VAL A 699 -29.28 -2.13 16.44
C VAL A 699 -28.86 -3.31 15.55
N ASN A 700 -29.78 -4.24 15.25
CA ASN A 700 -29.47 -5.42 14.43
C ASN A 700 -30.23 -5.35 13.11
N ASP A 701 -29.48 -5.53 12.05
CA ASP A 701 -29.84 -5.70 10.64
C ASP A 701 -30.77 -6.91 10.36
N LEU A 702 -31.39 -7.54 11.37
CA LEU A 702 -32.26 -8.72 11.18
C LEU A 702 -33.69 -8.38 10.75
N THR A 703 -33.99 -7.10 10.55
CA THR A 703 -35.17 -6.67 9.81
C THR A 703 -34.88 -6.87 8.31
N PRO A 704 -35.72 -7.58 7.56
CA PRO A 704 -35.54 -7.66 6.11
C PRO A 704 -35.79 -6.29 5.47
N ASP A 705 -35.27 -6.11 4.26
CA ASP A 705 -35.51 -4.90 3.48
C ASP A 705 -35.66 -5.31 2.00
N PRO A 706 -36.84 -5.80 1.61
CA PRO A 706 -37.11 -6.17 0.23
C PRO A 706 -37.29 -4.89 -0.60
N THR A 707 -36.34 -4.60 -1.47
CA THR A 707 -36.40 -3.47 -2.39
C THR A 707 -36.43 -3.96 -3.84
N PHE A 708 -36.95 -3.13 -4.74
CA PHE A 708 -36.66 -3.31 -6.16
C PHE A 708 -35.18 -3.02 -6.40
N VAL A 709 -34.53 -3.83 -7.24
CA VAL A 709 -33.17 -3.52 -7.71
C VAL A 709 -33.28 -2.35 -8.68
N GLN A 710 -32.45 -1.32 -8.49
CA GLN A 710 -32.47 -0.14 -9.35
C GLN A 710 -32.14 -0.54 -10.80
N ASP A 711 -32.85 0.07 -11.76
CA ASP A 711 -32.67 -0.18 -13.19
C ASP A 711 -32.93 -1.64 -13.64
N SER A 712 -33.51 -2.48 -12.78
CA SER A 712 -33.88 -3.88 -13.09
C SER A 712 -35.22 -4.06 -13.83
N PHE A 713 -35.91 -2.96 -14.16
CA PHE A 713 -37.12 -3.03 -14.96
C PHE A 713 -36.76 -3.35 -16.41
N GLU A 714 -37.03 -4.59 -16.83
CA GLU A 714 -37.01 -4.93 -18.25
C GLU A 714 -38.42 -4.95 -18.82
N ILE A 715 -38.50 -4.60 -20.10
CA ILE A 715 -39.71 -4.64 -20.91
C ILE A 715 -39.32 -5.16 -22.29
N SER A 716 -40.03 -6.17 -22.80
CA SER A 716 -39.68 -6.79 -24.09
C SER A 716 -39.78 -5.82 -25.28
N SER A 717 -40.42 -4.66 -25.10
CA SER A 717 -40.48 -3.56 -26.06
C SER A 717 -40.43 -2.20 -25.35
N SER A 718 -39.29 -1.49 -25.42
CA SER A 718 -39.04 -0.23 -24.67
C SER A 718 -39.93 0.95 -25.04
N ILE A 719 -40.60 0.90 -26.20
CA ILE A 719 -41.66 1.83 -26.58
C ILE A 719 -42.77 0.99 -27.21
N PRO A 720 -43.63 0.36 -26.39
CA PRO A 720 -44.61 -0.60 -26.89
C PRO A 720 -45.72 0.13 -27.66
N GLN A 721 -46.32 -0.58 -28.61
CA GLN A 721 -47.42 -0.07 -29.43
C GLN A 721 -48.78 -0.44 -28.84
N VAL A 722 -49.78 0.35 -29.22
CA VAL A 722 -51.19 0.03 -28.96
C VAL A 722 -51.55 -1.32 -29.60
N GLY A 723 -51.80 -2.34 -28.77
CA GLY A 723 -52.13 -3.70 -29.15
C GLY A 723 -50.96 -4.69 -29.25
N GLU A 724 -49.75 -4.31 -28.81
CA GLU A 724 -48.58 -5.19 -28.71
C GLU A 724 -48.59 -5.98 -27.39
N GLU A 725 -48.50 -7.31 -27.44
CA GLU A 725 -48.35 -8.15 -26.23
C GLU A 725 -46.88 -8.16 -25.82
N ILE A 726 -46.60 -7.72 -24.60
CA ILE A 726 -45.25 -7.52 -24.06
C ILE A 726 -45.10 -8.17 -22.69
N ASP A 727 -43.88 -8.58 -22.39
CA ASP A 727 -43.47 -9.11 -21.10
C ASP A 727 -42.75 -8.00 -20.34
N ILE A 728 -43.02 -7.88 -19.05
CA ILE A 728 -42.34 -6.97 -18.12
C ILE A 728 -41.76 -7.77 -16.96
N SER A 729 -40.54 -7.45 -16.54
CA SER A 729 -39.90 -8.03 -15.36
C SER A 729 -39.33 -6.94 -14.45
N VAL A 730 -39.21 -7.26 -13.17
CA VAL A 730 -38.42 -6.49 -12.18
C VAL A 730 -37.74 -7.48 -11.25
N GLU A 731 -36.54 -7.15 -10.78
CA GLU A 731 -35.91 -7.89 -9.70
C GLU A 731 -36.33 -7.32 -8.34
N VAL A 732 -36.62 -8.22 -7.40
CA VAL A 732 -36.75 -7.88 -5.98
C VAL A 732 -35.58 -8.50 -5.23
N LYS A 733 -34.87 -7.69 -4.44
CA LYS A 733 -33.72 -8.10 -3.62
C LYS A 733 -33.99 -7.77 -2.15
N ASN A 734 -33.69 -8.70 -1.27
CA ASN A 734 -33.69 -8.45 0.17
C ASN A 734 -32.32 -7.92 0.61
N GLN A 735 -32.20 -6.60 0.80
CA GLN A 735 -30.94 -5.93 1.16
C GLN A 735 -30.69 -5.85 2.67
N GLY A 736 -31.69 -6.13 3.51
CA GLY A 736 -31.53 -6.28 4.96
C GLY A 736 -31.05 -7.69 5.34
N ALA A 737 -30.42 -7.84 6.51
CA ALA A 737 -29.95 -9.14 6.99
C ALA A 737 -31.03 -10.03 7.67
N GLY A 738 -32.31 -9.66 7.56
CA GLY A 738 -33.47 -10.50 7.93
C GLY A 738 -33.91 -11.48 6.83
N SER A 739 -34.74 -12.48 7.16
CA SER A 739 -35.38 -13.38 6.17
C SER A 739 -36.91 -13.22 6.16
N ILE A 740 -37.53 -13.32 4.98
CA ILE A 740 -39.00 -13.29 4.79
C ILE A 740 -39.48 -14.63 4.23
N ALA A 741 -40.62 -15.13 4.70
CA ALA A 741 -41.21 -16.39 4.22
C ALA A 741 -42.38 -16.21 3.23
N ASP A 742 -43.14 -15.12 3.34
CA ASP A 742 -44.41 -14.89 2.62
C ASP A 742 -44.52 -13.40 2.18
N LEU A 743 -43.60 -12.92 1.34
CA LEU A 743 -43.62 -11.55 0.80
C LEU A 743 -44.59 -11.44 -0.39
N SER A 744 -45.39 -10.38 -0.41
CA SER A 744 -46.36 -10.12 -1.48
C SER A 744 -45.84 -9.02 -2.43
N VAL A 745 -45.82 -9.26 -3.73
CA VAL A 745 -45.45 -8.22 -4.73
C VAL A 745 -46.50 -8.13 -5.83
N ILE A 746 -46.90 -6.92 -6.21
CA ILE A 746 -47.92 -6.67 -7.26
C ILE A 746 -47.42 -5.71 -8.34
N ALA A 747 -47.95 -5.85 -9.55
CA ALA A 747 -47.73 -4.94 -10.68
C ALA A 747 -49.06 -4.40 -11.24
N ARG A 748 -49.06 -3.16 -11.72
CA ARG A 748 -50.21 -2.46 -12.32
C ARG A 748 -49.82 -1.63 -13.52
N ALA A 749 -50.76 -1.43 -14.44
CA ALA A 749 -50.70 -0.40 -15.47
C ALA A 749 -51.83 0.63 -15.20
N ASP A 750 -51.47 1.86 -14.87
CA ASP A 750 -52.31 2.93 -14.31
C ASP A 750 -53.20 2.47 -13.13
N THR A 751 -54.33 1.85 -13.44
CA THR A 751 -55.32 1.37 -12.46
C THR A 751 -55.69 -0.10 -12.64
N GLU A 752 -55.21 -0.75 -13.70
CA GLU A 752 -55.40 -2.19 -13.97
C GLU A 752 -54.34 -3.01 -13.23
N LEU A 753 -54.74 -4.14 -12.64
CA LEU A 753 -53.85 -5.05 -11.93
C LEU A 753 -53.35 -6.14 -12.88
N LEU A 754 -52.05 -6.20 -13.11
CA LEU A 754 -51.40 -7.17 -14.00
C LEU A 754 -51.22 -8.53 -13.30
N GLY A 755 -50.85 -8.53 -12.00
CA GLY A 755 -50.76 -9.75 -11.21
C GLY A 755 -50.26 -9.56 -9.78
N MET A 756 -50.04 -10.69 -9.10
CA MET A 756 -49.48 -10.79 -7.75
C MET A 756 -48.60 -12.03 -7.65
N HIS A 757 -47.39 -11.87 -7.12
CA HIS A 757 -46.48 -12.95 -6.74
C HIS A 757 -46.40 -13.10 -5.21
N GLN A 758 -45.94 -14.26 -4.76
CA GLN A 758 -45.68 -14.62 -3.37
C GLN A 758 -44.32 -15.28 -3.30
N ILE A 759 -43.36 -14.68 -2.58
CA ILE A 759 -41.96 -15.13 -2.54
C ILE A 759 -41.43 -15.24 -1.11
N SER A 760 -40.43 -16.11 -0.93
CA SER A 760 -39.64 -16.23 0.29
C SER A 760 -38.21 -15.80 -0.02
N MET A 761 -37.59 -15.01 0.84
CA MET A 761 -36.28 -14.40 0.59
C MET A 761 -35.38 -14.49 1.83
N SER A 762 -34.15 -14.93 1.61
CA SER A 762 -33.04 -14.92 2.57
C SER A 762 -32.28 -13.58 2.49
N PRO A 763 -31.38 -13.27 3.44
CA PRO A 763 -30.49 -12.11 3.35
C PRO A 763 -29.68 -12.12 2.04
N GLY A 764 -29.74 -11.03 1.27
CA GLY A 764 -29.04 -10.90 -0.01
C GLY A 764 -29.59 -11.77 -1.15
N GLU A 765 -30.73 -12.46 -0.96
CA GLU A 765 -31.40 -13.20 -2.02
C GLU A 765 -32.10 -12.22 -2.98
N THR A 766 -31.96 -12.47 -4.29
CA THR A 766 -32.62 -11.72 -5.38
C THR A 766 -33.55 -12.67 -6.13
N THR A 767 -34.67 -12.16 -6.64
CA THR A 767 -35.67 -12.96 -7.37
C THR A 767 -36.31 -12.13 -8.49
N ASP A 768 -36.24 -12.67 -9.71
CA ASP A 768 -36.95 -12.15 -10.88
C ASP A 768 -38.46 -12.35 -10.75
N LEU A 769 -39.25 -11.31 -11.09
CA LEU A 769 -40.70 -11.37 -11.15
C LEU A 769 -41.20 -10.89 -12.52
N GLU A 770 -41.89 -11.78 -13.25
CA GLU A 770 -42.44 -11.51 -14.59
C GLU A 770 -43.97 -11.29 -14.58
N TRP A 771 -44.47 -10.43 -15.47
CA TRP A 771 -45.88 -10.28 -15.84
C TRP A 771 -46.04 -10.00 -17.34
N ASN A 772 -47.24 -10.26 -17.88
CA ASN A 772 -47.61 -9.93 -19.26
C ASN A 772 -48.53 -8.70 -19.28
N TRP A 773 -48.31 -7.79 -20.23
CA TRP A 773 -49.12 -6.60 -20.46
C TRP A 773 -49.42 -6.40 -21.97
N THR A 774 -50.44 -5.61 -22.28
CA THR A 774 -50.81 -5.26 -23.66
C THR A 774 -51.44 -3.86 -23.65
N PRO A 775 -50.77 -2.82 -24.15
CA PRO A 775 -51.30 -1.45 -24.11
C PRO A 775 -52.55 -1.29 -24.98
N ASP A 776 -53.57 -0.57 -24.49
CA ASP A 776 -54.83 -0.34 -25.23
C ASP A 776 -54.97 1.07 -25.83
N GLN A 777 -54.13 2.03 -25.41
CA GLN A 777 -54.18 3.45 -25.78
C GLN A 777 -52.78 4.08 -25.88
N GLU A 778 -52.62 5.06 -26.76
CA GLU A 778 -51.38 5.85 -26.91
C GLU A 778 -51.26 6.90 -25.80
N GLY A 779 -50.04 7.12 -25.28
CA GLY A 779 -49.75 8.06 -24.21
C GLY A 779 -48.73 7.54 -23.20
N GLU A 780 -48.51 8.32 -22.13
CA GLU A 780 -47.78 7.86 -20.94
C GLU A 780 -48.68 6.92 -20.14
N VAL A 781 -48.20 5.70 -19.87
CA VAL A 781 -48.84 4.74 -18.96
C VAL A 781 -47.91 4.53 -17.76
N GLU A 782 -48.47 4.64 -16.56
CA GLU A 782 -47.73 4.48 -15.31
C GLU A 782 -47.72 3.00 -14.89
N LEU A 783 -46.61 2.30 -15.09
CA LEU A 783 -46.41 0.96 -14.51
C LEU A 783 -46.00 1.11 -13.05
N THR A 784 -46.82 0.62 -12.12
CA THR A 784 -46.52 0.69 -10.68
C THR A 784 -46.33 -0.70 -10.10
N PHE A 785 -45.17 -0.94 -9.51
CA PHE A 785 -44.85 -2.14 -8.76
C PHE A 785 -44.83 -1.83 -7.26
N HIS A 786 -45.35 -2.74 -6.44
CA HIS A 786 -45.51 -2.52 -5.01
C HIS A 786 -45.18 -3.81 -4.23
N ILE A 787 -44.13 -3.75 -3.41
CA ILE A 787 -43.74 -4.75 -2.42
C ILE A 787 -44.56 -4.53 -1.14
N ASP A 788 -44.92 -5.61 -0.46
CA ASP A 788 -45.91 -5.69 0.62
C ASP A 788 -47.01 -4.61 0.59
N PRO A 789 -47.93 -4.65 -0.41
CA PRO A 789 -49.08 -3.74 -0.47
C PRO A 789 -50.08 -3.93 0.69
N SER A 790 -49.78 -4.79 1.67
CA SER A 790 -50.57 -5.02 2.87
C SER A 790 -49.99 -4.39 4.15
N GLY A 791 -48.70 -4.04 4.18
CA GLY A 791 -48.00 -3.49 5.36
C GLY A 791 -48.09 -4.44 6.58
N LEU A 792 -47.80 -5.73 6.35
CA LEU A 792 -47.83 -6.81 7.33
C LEU A 792 -46.43 -7.41 7.61
N VAL A 793 -45.48 -7.22 6.70
CA VAL A 793 -44.04 -7.42 6.93
C VAL A 793 -43.51 -6.13 7.59
N GLU A 794 -42.58 -6.28 8.53
CA GLU A 794 -41.92 -5.14 9.19
C GLU A 794 -40.52 -5.03 8.59
N GLU A 795 -40.22 -3.91 7.93
CA GLU A 795 -39.09 -3.76 7.01
C GLU A 795 -38.19 -2.57 7.42
N VAL A 796 -36.92 -2.55 6.96
CA VAL A 796 -35.98 -1.45 7.31
C VAL A 796 -36.46 -0.12 6.71
N SER A 797 -36.97 -0.13 5.47
CA SER A 797 -37.43 1.07 4.78
C SER A 797 -38.73 0.84 4.01
N GLU A 798 -39.87 1.04 4.66
CA GLU A 798 -41.23 1.12 4.04
C GLU A 798 -41.35 2.10 2.85
N SER A 799 -40.34 2.95 2.60
CA SER A 799 -40.28 3.89 1.48
C SER A 799 -39.65 3.36 0.19
N ASN A 800 -38.99 2.20 0.19
CA ASN A 800 -38.39 1.59 -1.02
C ASN A 800 -39.32 0.57 -1.72
N ASN A 801 -40.48 0.29 -1.11
CA ASN A 801 -41.47 -0.67 -1.56
C ASN A 801 -42.23 -0.32 -2.85
N TYR A 802 -41.88 0.77 -3.52
CA TYR A 802 -42.63 1.31 -4.65
C TYR A 802 -41.71 1.70 -5.80
N LEU A 803 -41.84 1.01 -6.93
CA LEU A 803 -41.19 1.33 -8.20
C LEU A 803 -42.26 1.82 -9.17
N VAL A 804 -41.98 2.92 -9.88
CA VAL A 804 -42.88 3.53 -10.85
C VAL A 804 -42.11 3.79 -12.13
N GLU A 805 -42.52 3.11 -13.19
CA GLU A 805 -41.94 3.26 -14.52
C GLU A 805 -42.97 3.84 -15.49
N THR A 806 -42.65 5.00 -16.06
CA THR A 806 -43.53 5.66 -17.05
C THR A 806 -43.19 5.15 -18.44
N VAL A 807 -43.97 4.18 -18.91
CA VAL A 807 -43.81 3.64 -20.26
C VAL A 807 -44.59 4.49 -21.25
N ILE A 808 -43.88 5.07 -22.23
CA ILE A 808 -44.51 5.80 -23.32
C ILE A 808 -45.02 4.79 -24.35
N VAL A 809 -46.34 4.58 -24.36
CA VAL A 809 -47.02 3.82 -25.41
C VAL A 809 -47.18 4.72 -26.62
N SER A 810 -46.46 4.43 -27.70
CA SER A 810 -46.45 5.30 -28.87
C SER A 810 -47.55 4.96 -29.87
N ALA A 811 -47.81 5.92 -30.77
CA ALA A 811 -48.54 5.65 -32.00
C ALA A 811 -47.66 4.85 -32.97
N PRO A 812 -48.22 3.94 -33.79
CA PRO A 812 -47.44 3.13 -34.73
C PRO A 812 -46.61 3.99 -35.70
N GLY A 813 -45.29 3.77 -35.73
CA GLY A 813 -44.30 4.61 -36.42
C GLY A 813 -42.97 3.88 -36.62
N VAL A 814 -41.84 4.48 -36.25
CA VAL A 814 -40.52 3.80 -36.25
C VAL A 814 -39.83 3.85 -34.89
N ARG A 815 -39.08 2.80 -34.55
CA ARG A 815 -38.29 2.67 -33.31
C ARG A 815 -36.82 2.47 -33.65
N VAL A 816 -35.94 3.23 -33.00
CA VAL A 816 -34.49 3.01 -33.00
C VAL A 816 -34.12 2.22 -31.76
N SER A 817 -33.33 1.18 -31.92
CA SER A 817 -32.68 0.43 -30.84
C SER A 817 -31.21 0.21 -31.16
N ALA A 818 -30.37 0.01 -30.15
CA ALA A 818 -28.98 -0.44 -30.32
C ALA A 818 -28.83 -1.87 -29.78
N LEU A 819 -27.84 -2.60 -30.26
CA LEU A 819 -27.41 -3.85 -29.62
C LEU A 819 -26.71 -3.57 -28.27
N GLU A 820 -25.93 -2.50 -28.23
CA GLU A 820 -25.25 -1.97 -27.04
C GLU A 820 -25.40 -0.45 -27.06
N GLU A 821 -25.95 0.16 -26.00
CA GLU A 821 -26.10 1.62 -25.94
C GLU A 821 -24.79 2.32 -25.55
N THR A 822 -23.99 1.69 -24.69
CA THR A 822 -22.67 2.17 -24.26
C THR A 822 -21.57 1.34 -24.90
N ILE A 823 -20.66 1.99 -25.62
CA ILE A 823 -19.39 1.39 -26.04
C ILE A 823 -18.29 1.98 -25.16
N THR A 824 -17.50 1.15 -24.48
CA THR A 824 -16.29 1.59 -23.77
C THR A 824 -15.08 1.43 -24.67
N LEU A 825 -14.29 2.49 -24.82
CA LEU A 825 -13.03 2.46 -25.55
C LEU A 825 -11.97 1.75 -24.69
N SER A 826 -11.37 0.68 -25.21
CA SER A 826 -10.40 -0.15 -24.48
C SER A 826 -8.94 0.05 -24.89
N ASP A 827 -8.69 0.79 -25.97
CA ASP A 827 -7.36 0.91 -26.61
C ASP A 827 -7.16 2.35 -27.13
N SER A 828 -6.00 2.94 -26.81
CA SER A 828 -5.60 4.32 -27.15
C SER A 828 -5.17 4.54 -28.61
N THR A 829 -5.24 3.50 -29.44
CA THR A 829 -4.95 3.54 -30.89
C THR A 829 -6.22 3.53 -31.76
N VAL A 830 -7.39 3.27 -31.18
CA VAL A 830 -8.65 3.17 -31.91
C VAL A 830 -9.14 4.57 -32.29
N SER A 831 -9.29 4.84 -33.60
CA SER A 831 -9.83 6.09 -34.14
C SER A 831 -11.30 6.03 -34.55
N SER A 832 -11.98 4.90 -34.34
CA SER A 832 -13.41 4.80 -34.61
C SER A 832 -14.15 3.78 -33.77
N SER A 833 -15.29 4.19 -33.22
CA SER A 833 -16.29 3.33 -32.61
C SER A 833 -17.50 3.18 -33.53
N ALA A 834 -18.17 2.02 -33.47
CA ALA A 834 -19.33 1.74 -34.31
C ALA A 834 -20.43 1.01 -33.55
N TRP A 835 -21.64 1.56 -33.61
CA TRP A 835 -22.85 0.97 -33.04
C TRP A 835 -23.60 0.21 -34.14
N GLN A 836 -24.10 -0.99 -33.83
CA GLN A 836 -25.16 -1.61 -34.61
C GLN A 836 -26.49 -1.14 -34.05
N LEU A 837 -27.25 -0.43 -34.90
CA LEU A 837 -28.56 0.13 -34.60
C LEU A 837 -29.60 -0.57 -35.47
N SER A 838 -30.72 -0.98 -34.88
CA SER A 838 -31.87 -1.48 -35.62
C SER A 838 -32.92 -0.37 -35.74
N LEU A 839 -33.42 -0.17 -36.96
CA LEU A 839 -34.55 0.70 -37.24
C LEU A 839 -35.75 -0.17 -37.63
N MET A 840 -36.70 -0.30 -36.71
CA MET A 840 -37.91 -1.10 -36.89
C MET A 840 -39.09 -0.23 -37.29
N ASN A 841 -39.86 -0.65 -38.29
CA ASN A 841 -41.19 -0.10 -38.55
C ASN A 841 -42.21 -0.77 -37.63
N THR A 842 -42.70 0.00 -36.66
CA THR A 842 -43.75 -0.42 -35.73
C THR A 842 -45.15 -0.15 -36.27
N ALA A 843 -45.29 0.49 -37.45
CA ALA A 843 -46.56 0.69 -38.12
C ALA A 843 -47.11 -0.59 -38.80
N LEU A 844 -48.44 -0.66 -38.88
CA LEU A 844 -49.16 -1.74 -39.58
C LEU A 844 -49.20 -1.55 -41.12
N PHE A 845 -48.41 -0.63 -41.67
CA PHE A 845 -48.33 -0.27 -43.08
C PHE A 845 -46.90 0.20 -43.45
N GLU A 846 -46.61 0.27 -44.76
CA GLU A 846 -45.33 0.74 -45.33
C GLU A 846 -45.01 2.19 -44.91
N THR A 847 -43.80 2.45 -44.39
CA THR A 847 -43.37 3.73 -43.82
C THR A 847 -42.00 4.14 -44.38
N ASN A 848 -41.81 5.42 -44.75
CA ASN A 848 -40.48 5.97 -45.05
C ASN A 848 -39.88 6.61 -43.80
N ALA A 849 -38.62 6.33 -43.53
CA ALA A 849 -37.96 6.76 -42.30
C ALA A 849 -36.57 7.35 -42.57
N THR A 850 -36.11 8.22 -41.67
CA THR A 850 -34.72 8.71 -41.61
C THR A 850 -34.10 8.44 -40.26
N ILE A 851 -32.77 8.43 -40.19
CA ILE A 851 -32.02 8.39 -38.93
C ILE A 851 -30.89 9.44 -38.94
N GLU A 852 -30.73 10.14 -37.82
CA GLU A 852 -29.70 11.16 -37.58
C GLU A 852 -29.10 11.01 -36.18
N VAL A 853 -27.94 11.63 -35.91
CA VAL A 853 -27.27 11.63 -34.60
C VAL A 853 -26.72 13.02 -34.31
N THR A 854 -26.71 13.41 -33.02
CA THR A 854 -26.11 14.67 -32.56
C THR A 854 -24.59 14.55 -32.36
N ASP A 855 -23.88 15.69 -32.37
CA ASP A 855 -22.48 15.75 -31.97
C ASP A 855 -22.28 15.23 -30.52
N PRO A 856 -21.20 14.48 -30.23
CA PRO A 856 -20.91 13.97 -28.88
C PRO A 856 -20.62 15.09 -27.87
N VAL A 857 -21.31 15.03 -26.72
CA VAL A 857 -21.12 15.96 -25.60
C VAL A 857 -20.56 15.22 -24.39
N ARG A 858 -19.41 15.66 -23.88
CA ARG A 858 -18.83 15.10 -22.66
C ARG A 858 -19.63 15.53 -21.44
N VAL A 859 -20.07 14.55 -20.64
CA VAL A 859 -21.05 14.75 -19.56
C VAL A 859 -20.48 15.59 -18.40
N GLN A 860 -19.19 15.46 -18.10
CA GLN A 860 -18.55 16.09 -16.93
C GLN A 860 -18.48 17.62 -17.00
N ASP A 861 -18.23 18.17 -18.19
CA ASP A 861 -17.99 19.61 -18.42
C ASP A 861 -18.89 20.23 -19.49
N GLY A 862 -19.71 19.42 -20.16
CA GLY A 862 -20.64 19.87 -21.20
C GLY A 862 -19.96 20.29 -22.51
N VAL A 863 -18.69 19.91 -22.73
CA VAL A 863 -17.96 20.25 -23.95
C VAL A 863 -18.43 19.38 -25.12
N GLU A 864 -18.79 20.03 -26.22
CA GLU A 864 -19.25 19.43 -27.47
C GLU A 864 -18.06 19.18 -28.42
N TYR A 865 -18.01 17.99 -29.02
CA TYR A 865 -16.91 17.53 -29.88
C TYR A 865 -17.41 17.25 -31.29
N ASN A 866 -16.83 17.93 -32.29
CA ASN A 866 -17.22 17.77 -33.69
C ASN A 866 -16.50 16.58 -34.35
N TRP A 867 -16.77 15.36 -33.86
CA TRP A 867 -16.27 14.11 -34.46
C TRP A 867 -17.10 13.74 -35.70
N PHE A 868 -16.49 13.06 -36.68
CA PHE A 868 -17.18 12.75 -37.93
C PHE A 868 -18.07 11.51 -37.75
N THR A 869 -19.39 11.68 -37.88
CA THR A 869 -20.37 10.58 -37.82
C THR A 869 -20.87 10.18 -39.22
N SER A 870 -21.04 8.89 -39.47
CA SER A 870 -21.70 8.38 -40.69
C SER A 870 -22.50 7.11 -40.46
N PHE A 871 -23.66 7.00 -41.11
CA PHE A 871 -24.47 5.78 -41.15
C PHE A 871 -24.27 5.02 -42.47
N THR A 872 -24.47 3.70 -42.47
CA THR A 872 -24.50 2.86 -43.69
C THR A 872 -25.63 3.25 -44.65
N SER A 873 -26.78 3.64 -44.11
CA SER A 873 -27.88 4.32 -44.79
C SER A 873 -28.54 5.28 -43.80
N ASN A 874 -29.10 6.39 -44.29
CA ASN A 874 -29.83 7.35 -43.45
C ASN A 874 -31.29 7.58 -43.90
N THR A 875 -31.76 6.83 -44.90
CA THR A 875 -33.13 6.88 -45.42
C THR A 875 -33.60 5.46 -45.74
N PHE A 876 -34.80 5.10 -45.31
CA PHE A 876 -35.36 3.76 -45.39
C PHE A 876 -36.80 3.81 -45.89
N ASN A 877 -37.24 2.72 -46.49
CA ASN A 877 -38.65 2.41 -46.75
C ASN A 877 -38.83 1.01 -46.17
N LEU A 878 -39.76 0.87 -45.23
CA LEU A 878 -39.89 -0.31 -44.37
C LEU A 878 -41.32 -0.84 -44.46
N GLU A 879 -41.47 -2.12 -44.73
CA GLU A 879 -42.73 -2.86 -44.62
C GLU A 879 -43.15 -3.03 -43.13
N PRO A 880 -44.41 -3.44 -42.84
CA PRO A 880 -44.87 -3.60 -41.45
C PRO A 880 -44.05 -4.62 -40.66
N ALA A 881 -43.56 -4.23 -39.48
CA ALA A 881 -42.64 -5.02 -38.64
C ALA A 881 -41.31 -5.40 -39.32
N GLU A 882 -40.93 -4.72 -40.41
CA GLU A 882 -39.60 -4.85 -41.00
C GLU A 882 -38.56 -4.12 -40.12
N ILE A 883 -37.40 -4.76 -39.96
CA ILE A 883 -36.25 -4.25 -39.23
C ILE A 883 -35.10 -4.13 -40.22
N GLU A 884 -34.55 -2.92 -40.36
CA GLU A 884 -33.31 -2.69 -41.11
C GLU A 884 -32.16 -2.41 -40.15
N GLU A 885 -31.01 -3.03 -40.41
CA GLU A 885 -29.79 -2.91 -39.61
C GLU A 885 -28.91 -1.77 -40.15
N VAL A 886 -28.57 -0.84 -39.28
CA VAL A 886 -27.87 0.40 -39.60
C VAL A 886 -26.64 0.51 -38.73
N SER A 887 -25.45 0.45 -39.33
CA SER A 887 -24.22 0.71 -38.59
C SER A 887 -23.96 2.21 -38.56
N LEU A 888 -23.92 2.79 -37.37
CA LEU A 888 -23.38 4.13 -37.11
C LEU A 888 -21.88 3.99 -36.84
N THR A 889 -21.03 4.66 -37.61
CA THR A 889 -19.60 4.76 -37.36
C THR A 889 -19.25 6.21 -37.00
N ILE A 890 -18.48 6.37 -35.94
CA ILE A 890 -17.98 7.66 -35.47
C ILE A 890 -16.46 7.62 -35.57
N LEU A 891 -15.88 8.59 -36.27
CA LEU A 891 -14.45 8.76 -36.40
C LEU A 891 -13.99 9.87 -35.44
N HIS A 892 -13.28 9.44 -34.39
CA HIS A 892 -12.65 10.30 -33.41
C HIS A 892 -11.13 10.35 -33.63
N HIS A 893 -10.41 11.07 -32.76
CA HIS A 893 -8.95 11.01 -32.72
C HIS A 893 -8.51 9.66 -32.12
N GLU A 894 -7.30 9.18 -32.45
CA GLU A 894 -6.79 7.88 -31.99
C GLU A 894 -6.79 7.77 -30.44
N SER A 895 -6.47 8.85 -29.73
CA SER A 895 -6.61 8.94 -28.27
C SER A 895 -7.48 10.14 -27.83
N PRO A 896 -8.82 9.99 -27.78
CA PRO A 896 -9.74 11.04 -27.36
C PRO A 896 -9.65 11.27 -25.84
N PRO A 897 -9.89 12.50 -25.33
CA PRO A 897 -9.76 12.80 -23.90
C PRO A 897 -10.67 11.91 -23.03
N PRO A 898 -10.27 11.54 -21.80
CA PRO A 898 -11.13 10.79 -20.90
C PRO A 898 -12.48 11.46 -20.61
N GLY A 899 -13.47 10.64 -20.30
CA GLY A 899 -14.82 11.00 -19.89
C GLY A 899 -15.92 10.26 -20.67
N LEU A 900 -17.14 10.31 -20.14
CA LEU A 900 -18.33 9.79 -20.78
C LEU A 900 -18.88 10.79 -21.80
N TYR A 901 -19.03 10.37 -23.07
CA TYR A 901 -19.58 11.16 -24.16
C TYR A 901 -20.98 10.69 -24.51
N ARG A 902 -21.97 11.57 -24.38
CA ARG A 902 -23.37 11.30 -24.70
C ARG A 902 -23.73 11.79 -26.11
N MET A 903 -24.44 10.97 -26.86
CA MET A 903 -25.03 11.31 -28.16
C MET A 903 -26.50 10.89 -28.19
N VAL A 904 -27.33 11.59 -28.96
CA VAL A 904 -28.73 11.23 -29.18
C VAL A 904 -28.92 10.87 -30.65
N VAL A 905 -29.29 9.63 -30.91
CA VAL A 905 -29.75 9.16 -32.21
C VAL A 905 -31.25 9.42 -32.31
N THR A 906 -31.70 9.98 -33.43
CA THR A 906 -33.14 10.23 -33.69
C THR A 906 -33.55 9.54 -34.98
N GLY A 907 -34.47 8.60 -34.89
CA GLY A 907 -35.20 8.03 -36.02
C GLY A 907 -36.51 8.80 -36.23
N THR A 908 -36.85 9.12 -37.47
CA THR A 908 -38.04 9.91 -37.82
C THR A 908 -38.85 9.20 -38.89
N ASP A 909 -40.11 8.91 -38.58
CA ASP A 909 -41.16 8.58 -39.55
C ASP A 909 -41.53 9.85 -40.34
N ILE A 910 -41.32 9.83 -41.66
CA ILE A 910 -41.50 10.99 -42.53
C ILE A 910 -43.00 11.26 -42.81
N GLU A 911 -43.82 10.22 -42.89
CA GLU A 911 -45.25 10.31 -43.20
C GLU A 911 -46.06 10.83 -42.01
N ASN A 912 -45.78 10.31 -40.81
CA ASN A 912 -46.53 10.58 -39.59
C ASN A 912 -45.87 11.64 -38.69
N ASN A 913 -44.62 12.03 -38.98
CA ASN A 913 -43.83 12.99 -38.18
C ASN A 913 -43.70 12.51 -36.71
N VAL A 914 -43.41 11.22 -36.53
CA VAL A 914 -43.15 10.58 -35.24
C VAL A 914 -41.65 10.35 -35.11
N ASN A 915 -41.07 10.79 -34.00
CA ASN A 915 -39.65 10.61 -33.72
C ASN A 915 -39.48 9.56 -32.61
N SER A 916 -38.53 8.64 -32.79
CA SER A 916 -37.97 7.79 -31.75
C SER A 916 -36.55 8.27 -31.46
N GLN A 917 -36.23 8.49 -30.19
CA GLN A 917 -34.89 8.91 -29.76
C GLN A 917 -34.25 7.81 -28.91
N LEU A 918 -32.98 7.56 -29.17
CA LEU A 918 -32.13 6.65 -28.42
C LEU A 918 -30.90 7.44 -27.97
N THR A 919 -30.59 7.40 -26.67
CA THR A 919 -29.32 7.95 -26.17
C THR A 919 -28.28 6.85 -26.21
N ILE A 920 -27.12 7.14 -26.78
CA ILE A 920 -25.97 6.24 -26.81
C ILE A 920 -24.77 6.93 -26.18
N TYR A 921 -23.86 6.13 -25.62
CA TYR A 921 -22.69 6.61 -24.90
C TYR A 921 -21.40 6.02 -25.49
N LEU A 922 -20.38 6.86 -25.64
CA LEU A 922 -19.01 6.41 -25.73
C LEU A 922 -18.34 6.70 -24.38
N ASP A 923 -18.01 5.65 -23.63
CA ASP A 923 -17.19 5.78 -22.44
C ASP A 923 -15.71 5.73 -22.83
N VAL A 924 -14.96 6.74 -22.42
CA VAL A 924 -13.52 6.84 -22.68
C VAL A 924 -12.80 6.88 -21.32
N PRO A 925 -12.29 5.74 -20.83
CA PRO A 925 -11.50 5.71 -19.61
C PRO A 925 -10.12 6.38 -19.82
N VAL A 926 -9.31 6.46 -18.77
CA VAL A 926 -7.88 6.75 -18.93
C VAL A 926 -7.24 5.52 -19.57
N LEU A 927 -6.71 5.71 -20.78
CA LEU A 927 -6.14 4.66 -21.60
C LEU A 927 -4.63 4.79 -21.67
N ALA A 928 -3.97 3.67 -21.42
CA ALA A 928 -2.53 3.55 -21.40
C ALA A 928 -1.96 3.54 -22.83
N GLY A 929 -0.72 3.98 -22.97
CA GLY A 929 -0.02 4.06 -24.25
C GLY A 929 1.40 4.56 -24.05
N VAL A 930 2.38 3.77 -24.48
CA VAL A 930 3.80 4.00 -24.22
C VAL A 930 4.61 3.91 -25.51
N ASP A 931 5.52 4.86 -25.72
CA ASP A 931 6.60 4.77 -26.70
C ASP A 931 7.96 4.69 -25.97
N ILE A 932 8.81 3.75 -26.38
CA ILE A 932 10.12 3.46 -25.76
C ILE A 932 11.22 3.75 -26.79
N VAL A 933 12.04 4.76 -26.51
CA VAL A 933 13.06 5.27 -27.44
C VAL A 933 14.47 5.02 -26.88
N MET A 934 15.27 4.26 -27.62
CA MET A 934 16.66 3.91 -27.28
C MET A 934 17.67 4.47 -28.27
N ASN A 935 18.90 4.71 -27.80
CA ASN A 935 19.97 5.33 -28.59
C ASN A 935 20.85 4.34 -29.40
N GLY A 936 20.48 3.05 -29.46
CA GLY A 936 21.19 2.02 -30.23
C GLY A 936 20.62 0.62 -30.05
N GLU A 937 20.98 -0.31 -30.93
CA GLU A 937 20.55 -1.73 -30.89
C GLU A 937 21.44 -2.60 -29.98
N GLN A 938 22.64 -2.13 -29.61
CA GLN A 938 23.61 -2.86 -28.80
C GLN A 938 24.40 -1.90 -27.89
N PHE A 939 24.63 -2.31 -26.64
CA PHE A 939 25.32 -1.52 -25.63
C PHE A 939 26.59 -2.21 -25.15
N LEU A 940 27.73 -1.53 -25.26
CA LEU A 940 29.02 -2.06 -24.81
C LEU A 940 29.12 -1.98 -23.28
N VAL A 941 29.42 -3.10 -22.61
CA VAL A 941 29.50 -3.21 -21.14
C VAL A 941 30.87 -3.73 -20.67
N SER A 942 31.40 -3.19 -19.57
CA SER A 942 32.59 -3.72 -18.91
C SER A 942 32.23 -4.96 -18.06
N PRO A 943 32.99 -6.07 -18.14
CA PRO A 943 32.79 -7.24 -17.27
C PRO A 943 33.37 -7.05 -15.85
N LEU A 944 34.03 -5.91 -15.56
CA LEU A 944 34.61 -5.60 -14.25
C LEU A 944 34.04 -4.31 -13.62
N ASP A 945 33.66 -3.33 -14.44
CA ASP A 945 33.21 -2.01 -13.98
C ASP A 945 31.72 -1.76 -14.32
N PRO A 946 30.95 -1.05 -13.47
CA PRO A 946 29.60 -0.64 -13.80
C PRO A 946 29.51 0.20 -15.08
N THR A 947 28.48 -0.03 -15.90
CA THR A 947 28.24 0.68 -17.17
C THR A 947 26.87 1.37 -17.12
N GLN A 948 26.76 2.61 -17.62
CA GLN A 948 25.52 3.39 -17.57
C GLN A 948 24.81 3.47 -18.93
N LEU A 949 23.47 3.48 -18.88
CA LEU A 949 22.55 3.54 -20.02
C LEU A 949 21.40 4.50 -19.70
N GLN A 950 20.85 5.19 -20.70
CA GLN A 950 19.63 5.97 -20.60
C GLN A 950 18.65 5.58 -21.72
N ILE A 951 17.40 5.34 -21.33
CA ILE A 951 16.26 5.05 -22.22
C ILE A 951 15.20 6.14 -22.00
N LEU A 952 14.50 6.58 -23.06
CA LEU A 952 13.39 7.52 -22.94
C LEU A 952 12.05 6.79 -23.08
N VAL A 953 11.09 7.13 -22.23
CA VAL A 953 9.73 6.55 -22.23
C VAL A 953 8.70 7.66 -22.25
N PHE A 954 7.81 7.66 -23.24
CA PHE A 954 6.78 8.69 -23.46
C PHE A 954 5.38 8.15 -23.20
N ASN A 955 4.49 9.00 -22.65
CA ASN A 955 3.08 8.70 -22.47
C ASN A 955 2.25 9.11 -23.70
N GLU A 956 2.05 8.19 -24.63
CA GLU A 956 1.17 8.32 -25.81
C GLU A 956 -0.32 8.06 -25.49
N GLY A 957 -0.63 7.72 -24.24
CA GLY A 957 -2.01 7.51 -23.78
C GLY A 957 -2.89 8.77 -23.82
N ASN A 958 -4.19 8.61 -23.56
CA ASN A 958 -5.15 9.70 -23.73
C ASN A 958 -5.21 10.70 -22.55
N GLY A 959 -4.59 10.39 -21.42
CA GLY A 959 -4.65 11.16 -20.18
C GLY A 959 -3.35 11.13 -19.39
N ALA A 960 -3.32 11.85 -18.27
CA ALA A 960 -2.19 11.83 -17.35
C ALA A 960 -2.21 10.54 -16.52
N GLN A 961 -1.12 9.79 -16.54
CA GLN A 961 -1.02 8.49 -15.86
C GLN A 961 0.41 8.15 -15.49
N SER A 962 0.57 7.20 -14.57
CA SER A 962 1.87 6.72 -14.09
C SER A 962 2.09 5.30 -14.57
N TYR A 963 3.31 5.01 -15.00
CA TYR A 963 3.73 3.66 -15.36
C TYR A 963 4.66 3.09 -14.30
N ASP A 964 4.62 1.78 -14.13
CA ASP A 964 5.64 1.04 -13.40
C ASP A 964 6.70 0.53 -14.37
N VAL A 965 7.95 0.50 -13.90
CA VAL A 965 9.15 0.18 -14.66
C VAL A 965 9.80 -1.04 -14.02
N GLU A 966 10.06 -2.07 -14.82
CA GLU A 966 10.74 -3.30 -14.41
C GLU A 966 11.96 -3.56 -15.32
N LEU A 967 13.08 -3.97 -14.72
CA LEU A 967 14.31 -4.35 -15.39
C LEU A 967 14.59 -5.84 -15.19
N VAL A 968 14.58 -6.59 -16.30
CA VAL A 968 14.92 -8.02 -16.31
C VAL A 968 16.41 -8.19 -16.60
N SER A 969 17.16 -8.73 -15.63
CA SER A 969 18.61 -8.88 -15.73
C SER A 969 19.05 -10.29 -16.18
N PRO A 970 20.01 -10.41 -17.11
CA PRO A 970 20.58 -11.70 -17.50
C PRO A 970 21.46 -12.28 -16.38
N SER A 971 21.58 -13.61 -16.34
CA SER A 971 22.27 -14.30 -15.25
C SER A 971 23.72 -13.81 -15.04
N GLY A 972 24.00 -13.34 -13.82
CA GLY A 972 25.31 -12.79 -13.42
C GLY A 972 25.46 -11.28 -13.61
N TRP A 973 24.57 -10.64 -14.36
CA TRP A 973 24.50 -9.18 -14.48
C TRP A 973 23.35 -8.64 -13.63
N HIS A 974 23.40 -7.36 -13.30
CA HIS A 974 22.36 -6.68 -12.55
C HIS A 974 22.13 -5.27 -13.09
N LEU A 975 21.02 -5.09 -13.81
CA LEU A 975 20.53 -3.78 -14.24
C LEU A 975 19.69 -3.18 -13.11
N GLY A 976 19.93 -1.91 -12.80
CA GLY A 976 19.19 -1.20 -11.76
C GLY A 976 18.93 0.25 -12.15
N LEU A 977 17.75 0.75 -11.77
CA LEU A 977 17.30 2.12 -12.02
C LEU A 977 18.05 3.10 -11.12
N ASP A 978 18.61 4.16 -11.69
CA ASP A 978 19.40 5.13 -10.93
C ASP A 978 18.51 6.12 -10.15
N SER A 979 17.32 6.44 -10.67
CA SER A 979 16.49 7.56 -10.17
C SER A 979 14.98 7.31 -10.10
N LEU A 980 14.48 6.16 -10.59
CA LEU A 980 13.03 5.86 -10.64
C LEU A 980 12.57 4.79 -9.65
N GLY A 981 13.50 4.02 -9.08
CA GLY A 981 13.22 2.98 -8.10
C GLY A 981 13.24 3.49 -6.65
N ALA A 982 12.85 2.64 -5.71
CA ALA A 982 12.88 2.95 -4.28
C ALA A 982 14.30 3.27 -3.74
N PHE A 983 15.32 2.82 -4.46
CA PHE A 983 16.73 3.14 -4.26
C PHE A 983 17.48 3.02 -5.60
N SER A 984 18.63 3.71 -5.70
CA SER A 984 19.52 3.59 -6.87
C SER A 984 19.99 2.13 -7.00
N GLY A 985 19.77 1.54 -8.17
CA GLY A 985 20.03 0.12 -8.42
C GLY A 985 18.77 -0.76 -8.32
N SER A 986 17.60 -0.27 -7.91
CA SER A 986 16.39 -1.10 -7.88
C SER A 986 16.01 -1.60 -9.27
N SER A 987 15.64 -2.88 -9.41
CA SER A 987 15.09 -3.43 -10.66
C SER A 987 13.65 -2.96 -10.94
N HIS A 988 12.99 -2.34 -9.96
CA HIS A 988 11.62 -1.85 -10.07
C HIS A 988 11.52 -0.36 -9.69
N GLY A 989 10.67 0.38 -10.39
CA GLY A 989 10.44 1.80 -10.16
C GLY A 989 9.18 2.32 -10.84
N SER A 990 9.00 3.64 -10.86
CA SER A 990 7.87 4.27 -11.55
C SER A 990 8.29 5.55 -12.27
N THR A 991 7.63 5.84 -13.38
CA THR A 991 7.84 7.09 -14.13
C THR A 991 7.39 8.34 -13.36
N GLY A 992 6.60 8.17 -12.30
CA GLY A 992 5.70 9.20 -11.78
C GLY A 992 4.57 9.51 -12.76
N THR A 993 3.68 10.44 -12.40
CA THR A 993 2.58 10.84 -13.28
C THR A 993 3.11 11.61 -14.48
N LEU A 994 3.02 11.00 -15.66
CA LEU A 994 3.31 11.66 -16.93
C LEU A 994 2.02 12.24 -17.50
N ALA A 995 2.04 13.53 -17.82
CA ALA A 995 1.00 14.12 -18.66
C ALA A 995 1.00 13.45 -20.04
N LYS A 996 -0.08 13.62 -20.81
CA LYS A 996 -0.11 13.19 -22.22
C LYS A 996 1.05 13.84 -23.00
N ASP A 997 1.67 13.09 -23.90
CA ASP A 997 2.83 13.42 -24.73
C ASP A 997 4.12 13.74 -23.92
N ALA A 998 4.13 13.50 -22.59
CA ALA A 998 5.29 13.77 -21.74
C ALA A 998 6.25 12.57 -21.68
N GLY A 999 7.55 12.85 -21.77
CA GLY A 999 8.63 11.86 -21.69
C GLY A 999 9.36 11.84 -20.35
N ARG A 1000 9.80 10.66 -19.93
CA ARG A 1000 10.67 10.42 -18.78
C ARG A 1000 11.96 9.72 -19.22
N ALA A 1001 13.10 10.18 -18.71
CA ALA A 1001 14.34 9.43 -18.81
C ALA A 1001 14.38 8.33 -17.74
N ILE A 1002 14.73 7.13 -18.18
CA ILE A 1002 15.01 5.95 -17.38
C ILE A 1002 16.52 5.74 -17.43
N ASP A 1003 17.20 6.23 -16.40
CA ASP A 1003 18.63 6.06 -16.19
C ASP A 1003 18.88 4.70 -15.50
N ILE A 1004 19.82 3.91 -16.06
CA ILE A 1004 20.08 2.52 -15.69
C ILE A 1004 21.59 2.32 -15.53
N THR A 1005 22.01 1.86 -14.34
CA THR A 1005 23.35 1.32 -14.13
C THR A 1005 23.34 -0.21 -14.24
N ILE A 1006 24.26 -0.73 -15.05
CA ILE A 1006 24.48 -2.15 -15.31
C ILE A 1006 25.72 -2.60 -14.53
N ASN A 1007 25.51 -3.37 -13.47
CA ASN A 1007 26.58 -3.93 -12.65
C ASN A 1007 27.01 -5.31 -13.20
N PRO A 1008 28.32 -5.55 -13.39
CA PRO A 1008 28.83 -6.81 -13.92
C PRO A 1008 29.01 -7.89 -12.84
N PRO A 1009 29.19 -9.17 -13.24
CA PRO A 1009 29.48 -10.29 -12.32
C PRO A 1009 30.84 -10.22 -11.60
N GLY A 1010 31.67 -9.20 -11.85
CA GLY A 1010 33.02 -9.10 -11.28
C GLY A 1010 33.97 -10.22 -11.74
N ALA A 1011 33.68 -10.83 -12.89
CA ALA A 1011 34.42 -11.96 -13.45
C ALA A 1011 34.75 -11.71 -14.93
N MET A 1012 35.98 -12.06 -15.34
CA MET A 1012 36.43 -11.83 -16.72
C MET A 1012 35.68 -12.72 -17.71
N ILE A 1013 34.81 -12.08 -18.51
CA ILE A 1013 34.05 -12.69 -19.61
C ILE A 1013 34.75 -12.35 -20.93
N PRO A 1014 34.88 -13.31 -21.88
CA PRO A 1014 35.48 -13.04 -23.20
C PRO A 1014 34.80 -11.88 -23.93
N ALA A 1015 35.61 -10.98 -24.48
CA ALA A 1015 35.12 -9.84 -25.26
C ALA A 1015 34.25 -10.27 -26.47
N GLY A 1016 33.23 -9.48 -26.78
CA GLY A 1016 32.23 -9.79 -27.82
C GLY A 1016 31.16 -10.81 -27.42
N SER A 1017 31.14 -11.27 -26.16
CA SER A 1017 30.01 -12.05 -25.63
C SER A 1017 28.76 -11.19 -25.54
N VAL A 1018 27.60 -11.75 -25.89
CA VAL A 1018 26.31 -11.04 -25.90
C VAL A 1018 25.40 -11.60 -24.81
N PHE A 1019 24.71 -10.72 -24.08
CA PHE A 1019 23.68 -11.04 -23.09
C PHE A 1019 22.43 -10.21 -23.34
N ASP A 1020 21.26 -10.83 -23.21
CA ASP A 1020 19.98 -10.17 -23.44
C ASP A 1020 19.33 -9.81 -22.09
N ALA A 1021 19.04 -8.51 -21.92
CA ALA A 1021 18.25 -7.97 -20.81
C ALA A 1021 16.94 -7.39 -21.37
N ALA A 1022 15.98 -7.00 -20.53
CA ALA A 1022 14.76 -6.34 -20.99
C ALA A 1022 14.31 -5.20 -20.06
N LEU A 1023 13.69 -4.19 -20.66
CA LEU A 1023 12.90 -3.15 -19.98
C LEU A 1023 11.42 -3.47 -20.20
N ILE A 1024 10.66 -3.62 -19.11
CA ILE A 1024 9.22 -3.80 -19.15
C ILE A 1024 8.56 -2.58 -18.50
N ILE A 1025 7.57 -2.00 -19.17
CA ILE A 1025 6.75 -0.89 -18.67
C ILE A 1025 5.33 -1.42 -18.48
N HIS A 1026 4.80 -1.30 -17.26
CA HIS A 1026 3.45 -1.75 -16.90
C HIS A 1026 2.51 -0.56 -16.71
N SER A 1027 1.29 -0.68 -17.22
CA SER A 1027 0.20 0.26 -16.94
C SER A 1027 -0.28 0.15 -15.49
N ARG A 1028 -0.65 1.29 -14.88
CA ARG A 1028 -1.35 1.33 -13.59
C ARG A 1028 -2.87 1.51 -13.70
N VAL A 1029 -3.39 1.69 -14.91
CA VAL A 1029 -4.83 1.92 -15.18
C VAL A 1029 -5.47 0.78 -15.99
N SER A 1030 -4.66 -0.13 -16.53
CA SER A 1030 -5.04 -1.28 -17.34
C SER A 1030 -4.04 -2.43 -17.12
N SER A 1031 -4.30 -3.60 -17.70
CA SER A 1031 -3.39 -4.76 -17.64
C SER A 1031 -2.28 -4.74 -18.71
N ASP A 1032 -2.10 -3.62 -19.42
CA ASP A 1032 -1.20 -3.53 -20.56
C ASP A 1032 0.26 -3.41 -20.12
N SER A 1033 1.16 -4.01 -20.91
CA SER A 1033 2.60 -3.92 -20.71
C SER A 1033 3.34 -3.85 -22.05
N TRP A 1034 4.45 -3.11 -22.06
CA TRP A 1034 5.33 -2.94 -23.21
C TRP A 1034 6.72 -3.42 -22.82
N SER A 1035 7.36 -4.23 -23.67
CA SER A 1035 8.68 -4.81 -23.40
C SER A 1035 9.62 -4.51 -24.56
N GLU A 1036 10.83 -4.07 -24.26
CA GLU A 1036 11.90 -3.88 -25.23
C GLU A 1036 13.19 -4.58 -24.78
N ASP A 1037 13.86 -5.23 -25.72
CA ASP A 1037 15.07 -6.01 -25.48
C ASP A 1037 16.32 -5.12 -25.49
N ILE A 1038 17.17 -5.27 -24.47
CA ILE A 1038 18.44 -4.53 -24.31
C ILE A 1038 19.60 -5.52 -24.51
N SER A 1039 20.26 -5.45 -25.67
CA SER A 1039 21.38 -6.34 -26.00
C SER A 1039 22.72 -5.78 -25.48
N LEU A 1040 23.34 -6.49 -24.54
CA LEU A 1040 24.59 -6.12 -23.87
C LEU A 1040 25.77 -6.88 -24.48
N VAL A 1041 26.81 -6.16 -24.89
CA VAL A 1041 28.00 -6.72 -25.56
C VAL A 1041 29.26 -6.43 -24.73
N VAL A 1042 29.96 -7.47 -24.31
CA VAL A 1042 31.16 -7.33 -23.46
C VAL A 1042 32.30 -6.66 -24.22
N MET A 1043 32.85 -5.57 -23.67
CA MET A 1043 33.94 -4.80 -24.28
C MET A 1043 35.33 -5.45 -24.08
N ASP A 1044 36.31 -4.92 -24.82
CA ASP A 1044 37.73 -5.29 -24.69
C ASP A 1044 38.35 -4.73 -23.40
N ILE A 1045 39.01 -5.57 -22.61
CA ILE A 1045 39.90 -5.20 -21.50
C ILE A 1045 41.29 -5.78 -21.77
N ASP A 1046 42.29 -4.89 -21.80
CA ASP A 1046 43.69 -5.22 -22.02
C ASP A 1046 44.55 -4.93 -20.78
N GLU A 1047 44.92 -5.97 -20.04
CA GLU A 1047 45.86 -5.89 -18.91
C GLU A 1047 47.01 -6.88 -19.09
N VAL A 1048 48.25 -6.43 -18.84
CA VAL A 1048 49.45 -7.23 -19.04
C VAL A 1048 50.45 -7.01 -17.91
N SER A 1049 51.02 -8.10 -17.39
CA SER A 1049 52.15 -8.06 -16.45
C SER A 1049 53.41 -8.71 -17.05
N THR A 1050 54.59 -8.31 -16.58
CA THR A 1050 55.87 -8.82 -17.09
C THR A 1050 56.77 -9.37 -15.99
N THR A 1051 57.34 -10.56 -16.19
CA THR A 1051 58.39 -11.13 -15.35
C THR A 1051 59.67 -11.31 -16.17
N PRO A 1052 60.80 -10.68 -15.81
CA PRO A 1052 60.96 -9.79 -14.66
C PRO A 1052 60.36 -8.40 -14.89
N ASN A 1053 59.87 -7.79 -13.81
CA ASN A 1053 59.28 -6.45 -13.83
C ASN A 1053 60.20 -5.41 -14.48
N SER A 1054 59.56 -4.45 -15.15
CA SER A 1054 60.16 -3.21 -15.67
C SER A 1054 60.91 -2.43 -14.58
N GLY A 1055 61.95 -1.69 -14.95
CA GLY A 1055 62.78 -0.87 -14.05
C GLY A 1055 63.91 -1.63 -13.33
N GLY A 1056 64.07 -2.92 -13.61
CA GLY A 1056 65.18 -3.74 -13.07
C GLY A 1056 66.55 -3.38 -13.64
N ALA A 1057 67.60 -4.03 -13.13
CA ALA A 1057 68.96 -3.80 -13.61
C ALA A 1057 69.77 -5.10 -13.74
N GLU A 1058 70.48 -5.24 -14.87
CA GLU A 1058 71.47 -6.28 -15.10
C GLU A 1058 72.83 -5.83 -14.57
N GLN A 1059 73.50 -6.69 -13.82
CA GLN A 1059 74.75 -6.37 -13.10
C GLN A 1059 75.94 -7.16 -13.64
N GLU A 1060 77.14 -6.61 -13.46
CA GLU A 1060 78.42 -7.27 -13.79
C GLU A 1060 78.60 -7.67 -15.27
N VAL A 1061 77.87 -7.02 -16.18
CA VAL A 1061 77.87 -7.31 -17.62
C VAL A 1061 79.20 -6.86 -18.26
N THR A 1062 79.81 -7.63 -19.17
CA THR A 1062 81.05 -7.22 -19.86
C THR A 1062 80.76 -6.52 -21.19
N PRO A 1063 81.62 -5.60 -21.67
CA PRO A 1063 81.37 -4.87 -22.92
C PRO A 1063 81.26 -5.72 -24.19
N ASP A 1064 81.65 -7.00 -24.11
CA ASP A 1064 81.72 -8.01 -25.17
C ASP A 1064 80.79 -9.23 -24.92
N SER A 1065 79.94 -9.19 -23.90
CA SER A 1065 79.04 -10.32 -23.62
C SER A 1065 77.85 -10.36 -24.58
N SER A 1066 77.43 -11.59 -24.93
CA SER A 1066 76.04 -11.85 -25.36
C SER A 1066 75.20 -12.01 -24.10
N LEU A 1067 74.13 -11.23 -23.98
CA LEU A 1067 73.20 -11.23 -22.85
C LEU A 1067 71.82 -11.64 -23.36
N GLU A 1068 71.23 -12.66 -22.74
CA GLU A 1068 69.90 -13.19 -23.04
C GLU A 1068 69.00 -12.85 -21.85
N ILE A 1069 67.88 -12.17 -22.09
CA ILE A 1069 66.91 -11.78 -21.07
C ILE A 1069 65.57 -12.42 -21.43
N ASP A 1070 65.18 -13.43 -20.67
CA ASP A 1070 63.84 -14.02 -20.76
C ASP A 1070 62.81 -13.07 -20.14
N LEU A 1071 61.87 -12.62 -20.97
CA LEU A 1071 60.73 -11.80 -20.59
C LEU A 1071 59.44 -12.61 -20.74
N GLU A 1072 58.90 -13.09 -19.64
CA GLU A 1072 57.56 -13.63 -19.57
C GLU A 1072 56.54 -12.48 -19.56
N ILE A 1073 55.59 -12.55 -20.49
CA ILE A 1073 54.46 -11.63 -20.62
C ILE A 1073 53.20 -12.41 -20.28
N THR A 1074 52.46 -12.02 -19.25
CA THR A 1074 51.20 -12.64 -18.84
C THR A 1074 50.04 -11.71 -19.17
N ASN A 1075 49.05 -12.23 -19.90
CA ASN A 1075 47.85 -11.50 -20.30
C ASN A 1075 46.73 -11.73 -19.29
N HIS A 1076 46.37 -10.68 -18.54
CA HIS A 1076 45.25 -10.66 -17.59
C HIS A 1076 43.97 -10.07 -18.19
N GLY A 1077 44.05 -9.53 -19.41
CA GLY A 1077 42.90 -9.05 -20.19
C GLY A 1077 41.92 -10.15 -20.61
N ASN A 1078 40.79 -9.77 -21.22
CA ASN A 1078 39.69 -10.69 -21.57
C ASN A 1078 39.68 -11.14 -23.05
N ARG A 1079 40.73 -10.80 -23.80
CA ARG A 1079 40.89 -11.16 -25.22
C ARG A 1079 42.32 -11.59 -25.52
N LEU A 1080 42.55 -12.13 -26.72
CA LEU A 1080 43.86 -12.55 -27.19
C LEU A 1080 44.66 -11.32 -27.66
N LEU A 1081 45.92 -11.22 -27.23
CA LEU A 1081 46.79 -10.10 -27.59
C LEU A 1081 47.85 -10.52 -28.62
N GLU A 1082 47.92 -9.81 -29.74
CA GLU A 1082 49.03 -9.90 -30.71
C GLU A 1082 49.94 -8.68 -30.55
N LEU A 1083 51.02 -8.84 -29.77
CA LEU A 1083 51.91 -7.76 -29.39
C LEU A 1083 53.15 -7.72 -30.31
N GLN A 1084 53.32 -6.61 -31.02
CA GLN A 1084 54.54 -6.32 -31.77
C GLN A 1084 55.55 -5.56 -30.89
N PRO A 1085 56.78 -6.07 -30.69
CA PRO A 1085 57.84 -5.35 -29.99
C PRO A 1085 58.49 -4.25 -30.86
N TYR A 1086 58.82 -3.13 -30.24
CA TYR A 1086 59.48 -1.96 -30.83
C TYR A 1086 60.57 -1.44 -29.90
N LEU A 1087 61.83 -1.54 -30.31
CA LEU A 1087 62.96 -0.99 -29.55
C LEU A 1087 62.87 0.56 -29.48
N ARG A 1088 62.77 1.11 -28.28
CA ARG A 1088 62.70 2.56 -28.01
C ARG A 1088 64.07 3.15 -27.74
N SER A 1089 64.83 2.55 -26.83
CA SER A 1089 66.20 2.96 -26.49
C SER A 1089 67.10 1.76 -26.21
N ILE A 1090 68.40 1.95 -26.45
CA ILE A 1090 69.43 0.96 -26.13
C ILE A 1090 70.77 1.68 -25.85
N PRO A 1091 71.60 1.24 -24.89
CA PRO A 1091 72.84 1.93 -24.58
C PRO A 1091 73.89 1.75 -25.67
N GLY A 1092 74.81 2.72 -25.79
CA GLY A 1092 75.81 2.72 -26.86
C GLY A 1092 76.68 1.47 -26.87
N GLY A 1093 76.82 0.83 -28.04
CA GLY A 1093 77.66 -0.36 -28.24
C GLY A 1093 76.96 -1.71 -28.02
N TRP A 1094 75.67 -1.70 -27.67
CA TRP A 1094 74.79 -2.87 -27.70
C TRP A 1094 73.98 -2.91 -29.00
N SER A 1095 73.60 -4.12 -29.43
CA SER A 1095 72.60 -4.36 -30.47
C SER A 1095 71.69 -5.53 -30.10
N VAL A 1096 70.38 -5.37 -30.30
CA VAL A 1096 69.43 -6.49 -30.24
C VAL A 1096 69.62 -7.36 -31.49
N THR A 1097 69.80 -8.66 -31.30
CA THR A 1097 69.98 -9.64 -32.39
C THR A 1097 68.80 -10.60 -32.53
N ASP A 1098 68.01 -10.80 -31.49
CA ASP A 1098 66.80 -11.63 -31.48
C ASP A 1098 65.79 -11.13 -30.42
N GLY A 1099 64.51 -11.54 -30.53
CA GLY A 1099 63.45 -11.19 -29.58
C GLY A 1099 62.62 -9.93 -29.90
N LEU A 1100 62.47 -9.58 -31.19
CA LEU A 1100 61.62 -8.47 -31.66
C LEU A 1100 60.50 -8.89 -32.64
N ASP A 1101 60.24 -10.19 -32.76
CA ASP A 1101 59.12 -10.72 -33.55
C ASP A 1101 57.78 -10.58 -32.80
N THR A 1102 56.67 -10.58 -33.54
CA THR A 1102 55.31 -10.53 -32.96
C THR A 1102 55.05 -11.71 -32.03
N VAL A 1103 54.54 -11.45 -30.83
CA VAL A 1103 54.11 -12.50 -29.89
C VAL A 1103 52.58 -12.55 -29.80
N THR A 1104 52.02 -13.75 -29.71
CA THR A 1104 50.60 -13.97 -29.40
C THR A 1104 50.48 -14.45 -27.97
N VAL A 1105 49.74 -13.74 -27.12
CA VAL A 1105 49.51 -14.10 -25.71
C VAL A 1105 48.02 -14.37 -25.49
N PRO A 1106 47.59 -15.63 -25.34
CA PRO A 1106 46.19 -15.96 -25.07
C PRO A 1106 45.69 -15.40 -23.74
N THR A 1107 44.38 -15.22 -23.63
CA THR A 1107 43.67 -14.76 -22.41
C THR A 1107 43.99 -15.65 -21.21
N GLY A 1108 44.52 -15.07 -20.13
CA GLY A 1108 44.87 -15.78 -18.89
C GLY A 1108 46.15 -16.62 -18.93
N ASP A 1109 46.85 -16.68 -20.07
CA ASP A 1109 48.11 -17.41 -20.24
C ASP A 1109 49.33 -16.46 -20.17
N SER A 1110 50.52 -17.05 -20.03
CA SER A 1110 51.80 -16.36 -20.20
C SER A 1110 52.58 -16.86 -21.41
N THR A 1111 53.45 -16.01 -21.95
CA THR A 1111 54.36 -16.36 -23.06
C THR A 1111 55.72 -15.69 -22.85
N THR A 1112 56.80 -16.45 -23.00
CA THR A 1112 58.18 -15.97 -22.81
C THR A 1112 58.82 -15.58 -24.12
N ILE A 1113 59.45 -14.40 -24.15
CA ILE A 1113 60.30 -13.90 -25.23
C ILE A 1113 61.73 -13.82 -24.72
N SER A 1114 62.68 -14.48 -25.40
CA SER A 1114 64.10 -14.36 -25.08
C SER A 1114 64.72 -13.22 -25.88
N LEU A 1115 64.99 -12.08 -25.24
CA LEU A 1115 65.63 -10.93 -25.86
C LEU A 1115 67.16 -11.13 -25.87
N VAL A 1116 67.77 -11.19 -27.05
CA VAL A 1116 69.22 -11.39 -27.18
C VAL A 1116 69.92 -10.08 -27.55
N LEU A 1117 70.88 -9.69 -26.72
CA LEU A 1117 71.68 -8.47 -26.81
C LEU A 1117 73.16 -8.82 -27.01
N GLU A 1118 73.78 -8.31 -28.06
CA GLU A 1118 75.22 -8.51 -28.32
C GLU A 1118 76.00 -7.20 -28.08
N GLY A 1119 77.01 -7.27 -27.20
CA GLY A 1119 77.93 -6.17 -26.91
C GLY A 1119 79.12 -6.16 -27.87
N ASN A 1120 79.41 -5.03 -28.51
CA ASN A 1120 80.44 -4.93 -29.56
C ASN A 1120 81.89 -4.79 -29.06
N GLY A 1121 82.16 -5.03 -27.77
CA GLY A 1121 83.45 -4.83 -27.11
C GLY A 1121 83.71 -3.40 -26.62
N ALA A 1122 82.82 -2.45 -26.92
CA ALA A 1122 82.86 -1.06 -26.43
C ALA A 1122 81.52 -0.61 -25.82
N ALA A 1123 80.68 -1.56 -25.41
CA ALA A 1123 79.37 -1.28 -24.84
C ALA A 1123 79.46 -0.51 -23.50
N VAL A 1124 78.52 0.40 -23.28
CA VAL A 1124 78.44 1.24 -22.07
C VAL A 1124 77.17 0.94 -21.26
N SER A 1125 77.18 1.32 -19.98
CA SER A 1125 75.99 1.26 -19.13
C SER A 1125 74.92 2.24 -19.57
N GLY A 1126 73.65 1.88 -19.38
CA GLY A 1126 72.50 2.74 -19.66
C GLY A 1126 71.19 1.96 -19.66
N GLU A 1127 70.13 2.61 -20.12
CA GLU A 1127 68.78 2.05 -20.19
C GLU A 1127 68.48 1.40 -21.56
N LEU A 1128 67.90 0.21 -21.51
CA LEU A 1128 67.20 -0.47 -22.59
C LEU A 1128 65.71 -0.25 -22.37
N GLU A 1129 64.97 0.09 -23.43
CA GLU A 1129 63.52 0.30 -23.39
C GLU A 1129 62.88 -0.31 -24.66
N ILE A 1130 61.82 -1.09 -24.49
CA ILE A 1130 61.05 -1.74 -25.56
C ILE A 1130 59.57 -1.48 -25.33
N ARG A 1131 58.85 -1.05 -26.38
CA ARG A 1131 57.39 -0.97 -26.39
C ARG A 1131 56.80 -2.23 -27.01
N PHE A 1132 55.80 -2.82 -26.38
CA PHE A 1132 54.93 -3.83 -26.98
C PHE A 1132 53.62 -3.14 -27.38
N ALA A 1133 53.12 -3.35 -28.60
CA ALA A 1133 51.87 -2.75 -29.06
C ALA A 1133 51.08 -3.65 -30.01
N THR A 1134 49.75 -3.61 -29.92
CA THR A 1134 48.81 -4.27 -30.83
C THR A 1134 48.50 -3.40 -32.06
N GLU A 1135 47.86 -3.96 -33.09
CA GLU A 1135 47.43 -3.20 -34.28
C GLU A 1135 46.28 -2.21 -33.99
N ASP A 1136 45.43 -2.53 -33.01
CA ASP A 1136 44.26 -1.71 -32.60
C ASP A 1136 44.58 -0.60 -31.58
N GLY A 1137 45.79 -0.58 -31.01
CA GLY A 1137 46.34 0.59 -30.32
C GLY A 1137 46.70 0.43 -28.84
N PHE A 1138 46.44 -0.74 -28.22
CA PHE A 1138 46.96 -1.04 -26.89
C PHE A 1138 48.50 -1.11 -26.92
N SER A 1139 49.17 -0.55 -25.91
CA SER A 1139 50.63 -0.67 -25.79
C SER A 1139 51.15 -0.45 -24.37
N PHE A 1140 52.24 -1.14 -24.02
CA PHE A 1140 52.99 -0.93 -22.78
C PHE A 1140 54.50 -0.89 -23.02
N ASP A 1141 55.24 -0.22 -22.14
CA ASP A 1141 56.70 -0.12 -22.20
C ASP A 1141 57.37 -0.99 -21.11
N TRP A 1142 58.44 -1.67 -21.47
CA TRP A 1142 59.29 -2.45 -20.56
C TRP A 1142 60.74 -1.97 -20.67
N ASN A 1143 61.40 -1.70 -19.55
CA ASN A 1143 62.77 -1.20 -19.49
C ASN A 1143 63.67 -1.93 -18.48
N ARG A 1144 64.98 -1.92 -18.74
CA ARG A 1144 66.02 -2.36 -17.80
C ARG A 1144 67.31 -1.56 -17.94
N THR A 1145 68.00 -1.36 -16.81
CA THR A 1145 69.33 -0.74 -16.78
C THR A 1145 70.43 -1.78 -16.93
N LEU A 1146 71.24 -1.69 -17.99
CA LEU A 1146 72.44 -2.51 -18.16
C LEU A 1146 73.62 -1.86 -17.44
N ASN A 1147 74.21 -2.51 -16.43
CA ASN A 1147 75.42 -2.03 -15.74
C ASN A 1147 76.66 -2.77 -16.24
N VAL A 1148 77.41 -2.11 -17.12
CA VAL A 1148 78.61 -2.67 -17.77
C VAL A 1148 79.86 -2.38 -16.93
N LEU A 1149 80.71 -3.41 -16.75
CA LEU A 1149 81.96 -3.33 -16.01
C LEU A 1149 83.00 -2.47 -16.75
N SER A 1150 83.44 -1.38 -16.11
CA SER A 1150 84.49 -0.50 -16.64
C SER A 1150 85.88 -1.14 -16.46
N GLY A 1151 86.48 -1.59 -17.57
CA GLY A 1151 87.84 -2.13 -17.59
C GLY A 1151 88.92 -1.09 -17.27
N ALA A 1152 89.99 -1.50 -16.57
CA ALA A 1152 91.04 -0.60 -16.13
C ALA A 1152 91.85 0.01 -17.30
N ILE A 1153 91.91 1.35 -17.35
CA ILE A 1153 92.65 2.10 -18.37
C ILE A 1153 94.14 2.21 -17.98
N PRO A 1154 95.09 1.62 -18.73
CA PRO A 1154 96.52 1.73 -18.42
C PRO A 1154 97.09 3.09 -18.85
N ILE A 1155 97.77 3.78 -17.93
CA ILE A 1155 98.49 5.04 -18.23
C ILE A 1155 99.95 4.73 -18.57
N LEU A 1156 100.36 5.06 -19.80
CA LEU A 1156 101.74 4.94 -20.28
C LEU A 1156 102.52 6.25 -20.05
N GLN A 1157 103.47 6.24 -19.10
CA GLN A 1157 104.30 7.40 -18.79
C GLN A 1157 105.75 7.15 -19.26
N PHE A 1158 106.19 7.86 -20.31
CA PHE A 1158 107.50 7.65 -20.92
C PHE A 1158 108.62 8.35 -20.16
N GLN A 1159 109.57 7.58 -19.63
CA GLN A 1159 110.79 8.10 -19.00
C GLN A 1159 111.97 7.96 -19.97
N GLN A 1160 112.31 9.08 -20.63
CA GLN A 1160 113.46 9.28 -21.53
C GLN A 1160 113.36 8.69 -22.95
N ILE A 1161 113.75 9.51 -23.94
CA ILE A 1161 114.06 9.12 -25.32
C ILE A 1161 115.57 8.90 -25.43
N ALA A 1162 115.98 7.78 -26.02
CA ALA A 1162 117.33 7.55 -26.49
C ALA A 1162 117.35 7.39 -28.02
N LEU A 1163 118.27 8.08 -28.66
CA LEU A 1163 118.71 7.90 -30.05
C LEU A 1163 120.25 7.85 -30.00
N PRO A 1164 120.94 7.03 -30.81
CA PRO A 1164 120.46 6.20 -31.91
C PRO A 1164 120.32 4.70 -31.59
#